data_AF-A0A357XRU9-F1
#
_entry.id   AF-A0A357XRU9-F1
#
_cell.length_a   1.000
_cell.length_b   1.000
_cell.length_c   1.000
_cell.angle_alpha   90.00
_cell.angle_beta   90.00
_cell.angle_gamma   90.00
#
_symmetry.space_group_name_H-M   'P 1'
#
loop_
_entity.id
_entity.type
_entity.pdbx_description
1 polymer ?
#
loop_
_entity_poly.entity_id
_entity_poly.type
_entity_poly.pdbx_seq_one_letter_code
_entity_poly.pdbx_strand_id
1 'polypeptide(L)'
;IISPSQDMVMGCYYMTMTIPGMKGEGMIFSSREELLFAHAQKIVDLHAKVTVRMPKGRWLKISDMEPKTTDGAPVNKGNPAPPAYVPRDYARLSKNPVWEGMLFETTVGRILFNDILPKGMPYYNAALKSAGLATVISDCHEYSGRRATIDLLDNLMRIGFEESTKSGLSFATDDLITPASKAKIIKEAEVKVASVQRNYMNGVITSDERYNQVLDAWTHAREEITKQMMVELENDTRWQGYVNPISLMATSGARGGVEQIRQLAGMRGLMAKPSGKIIETPIKANFREGLSVLEYFSSTHGARKGLADTALKTADSGYLTRKLADVAQNVVITCQDCGTTQGITKGVIYRGEKVEVSLADSIRGRVSRSNIVNPITDEVIVRENEMITGEIARKIEELGLEKIQIRSPMTCEAELGVCANCYGMDLSTSRLVEQGLAVGIIGAQSIGEPGTQLTMRTFHIGGVAARDVEDSEIRTKFAGTAHYTQLEVIESEGQKISLSRQGAISILDGKGREREKYNIPVGAHLLVDNDSEVVVGQSLCQWDPHSIPILATVAGVVHFVDIIDGETVRLEKDINTGKMRRIVTDLKGDRHPQIDLKSEDGKETFGFHYLPGKAIIEVEDGTRVERGTLLAKTARDVTGTQDITGGLPRVTEIFEARKPKDPAVIAEIDGVVELGDKRHGKRTIIIRNEETEIERIHEVTHGKHLRVHAGDYVRAGHSLTDGPLVPHDILRISGEEAVQEYLVREIQNVYRSQRVKINDKHIEIIVSQMLRKVRIESAGDTKLLEGSQIDKFAFRATNKEVASCVKIVDPGDTNFRENEVVSRDVFERQNAEFIAGGGKPATCKKTELAQAATQLLGITKAAVQSSSFISAASFQETTKVLTEAALAGKTDHLIGLKENVILGHLVPAGTGFSTYQNAQWRYRQEAAEALSRKESHVAERTFTLLDDIPESVSLGADFYNEASHDFPESDNDMDDYDVDDSDD
;
A
#
# COMPACT_ATOMS: atom_id res chain seq x y z
N ILE A 1 19.78 -3.09 -2.95
CA ILE A 1 20.03 -4.56 -2.97
C ILE A 1 21.49 -4.84 -2.72
N ILE A 2 22.41 -4.29 -3.53
CA ILE A 2 23.85 -4.42 -3.30
C ILE A 2 24.29 -3.38 -2.26
N SER A 3 24.04 -3.69 -0.99
CA SER A 3 24.45 -2.86 0.15
C SER A 3 25.30 -3.70 1.12
N PRO A 4 26.31 -3.08 1.78
CA PRO A 4 27.06 -3.72 2.84
C PRO A 4 26.10 -4.29 3.89
N SER A 5 26.42 -5.45 4.42
CA SER A 5 25.62 -6.14 5.42
C SER A 5 26.47 -6.54 6.62
N GLN A 6 25.83 -6.64 7.79
CA GLN A 6 26.40 -7.21 9.01
C GLN A 6 27.80 -6.64 9.33
N ASP A 7 28.82 -7.49 9.35
CA ASP A 7 30.17 -7.18 9.78
C ASP A 7 30.83 -6.07 8.95
N MET A 8 30.51 -5.98 7.65
CA MET A 8 31.00 -4.88 6.80
C MET A 8 30.48 -3.53 7.28
N VAL A 9 29.18 -3.46 7.63
CA VAL A 9 28.56 -2.24 8.18
C VAL A 9 29.16 -1.93 9.54
N MET A 10 29.33 -2.95 10.38
CA MET A 10 29.90 -2.82 11.71
C MET A 10 31.30 -2.21 11.68
N GLY A 11 32.19 -2.74 10.84
CA GLY A 11 33.56 -2.23 10.69
C GLY A 11 33.61 -0.81 10.12
N CYS A 12 32.80 -0.51 9.10
CA CYS A 12 32.71 0.86 8.56
C CYS A 12 32.16 1.87 9.58
N TYR A 13 31.15 1.47 10.35
CA TYR A 13 30.59 2.30 11.41
C TYR A 13 31.62 2.50 12.53
N TYR A 14 32.29 1.43 12.95
CA TYR A 14 33.36 1.48 13.94
C TYR A 14 34.42 2.50 13.53
N MET A 15 34.98 2.35 12.34
CA MET A 15 36.00 3.27 11.82
C MET A 15 35.53 4.74 11.75
N THR A 16 34.26 5.00 11.46
CA THR A 16 33.75 6.38 11.24
C THR A 16 33.16 7.07 12.47
N MET A 17 33.03 6.35 13.60
CA MET A 17 32.54 6.93 14.85
C MET A 17 33.59 7.81 15.54
N THR A 18 33.12 8.61 16.50
CA THR A 18 33.95 9.45 17.38
C THR A 18 33.81 8.98 18.81
N ILE A 19 34.93 8.89 19.53
CA ILE A 19 34.95 8.59 20.97
C ILE A 19 35.59 9.81 21.68
N PRO A 20 34.94 10.37 22.71
CA PRO A 20 35.50 11.51 23.45
C PRO A 20 36.69 11.07 24.33
N GLY A 21 37.67 11.95 24.50
CA GLY A 21 38.84 11.74 25.36
C GLY A 21 39.91 10.85 24.74
N MET A 22 39.96 10.72 23.42
CA MET A 22 40.95 9.88 22.73
C MET A 22 42.27 10.62 22.49
N LYS A 23 43.35 9.85 22.34
CA LYS A 23 44.70 10.41 22.16
C LYS A 23 44.78 11.22 20.87
N GLY A 24 45.24 12.48 20.97
CA GLY A 24 45.35 13.39 19.84
C GLY A 24 44.09 14.20 19.53
N GLU A 25 43.08 14.18 20.41
CA GLU A 25 41.89 15.03 20.30
C GLU A 25 42.27 16.53 20.31
N GLY A 26 41.68 17.30 19.39
CA GLY A 26 41.92 18.73 19.24
C GLY A 26 43.21 19.11 18.51
N MET A 27 44.01 18.13 18.07
CA MET A 27 45.21 18.41 17.28
C MET A 27 44.85 18.92 15.87
N ILE A 28 45.68 19.83 15.35
CA ILE A 28 45.52 20.45 14.04
C ILE A 28 46.64 19.97 13.13
N PHE A 29 46.28 19.46 11.96
CA PHE A 29 47.21 18.94 10.96
C PHE A 29 47.16 19.75 9.67
N SER A 30 48.33 19.97 9.08
CA SER A 30 48.48 20.75 7.86
C SER A 30 48.03 19.98 6.61
N SER A 31 48.18 18.65 6.64
CA SER A 31 47.86 17.75 5.53
C SER A 31 47.35 16.39 6.01
N ARG A 32 46.70 15.65 5.09
CA ARG A 32 46.29 14.26 5.31
C ARG A 32 47.47 13.34 5.60
N GLU A 33 48.58 13.51 4.89
CA GLU A 33 49.77 12.67 5.02
C GLU A 33 50.40 12.79 6.41
N GLU A 34 50.42 14.01 6.96
CA GLU A 34 50.91 14.28 8.32
C GLU A 34 50.05 13.57 9.36
N LEU A 35 48.73 13.62 9.22
CA LEU A 35 47.81 12.93 10.12
C LEU A 35 47.98 11.41 10.05
N LEU A 36 48.06 10.83 8.85
CA LEU A 36 48.25 9.39 8.67
C LEU A 36 49.59 8.93 9.25
N PHE A 37 50.64 9.75 9.11
CA PHE A 37 51.93 9.50 9.75
C PHE A 37 51.83 9.55 11.28
N ALA A 38 51.14 10.55 11.83
CA ALA A 38 50.91 10.66 13.28
C ALA A 38 50.10 9.46 13.83
N HIS A 39 49.11 8.98 13.08
CA HIS A 39 48.37 7.76 13.40
C HIS A 39 49.25 6.51 13.35
N ALA A 40 50.10 6.37 12.32
CA ALA A 40 51.05 5.26 12.21
C ALA A 40 52.06 5.23 13.36
N GLN A 41 52.45 6.40 13.88
CA GLN A 41 53.28 6.55 15.07
C GLN A 41 52.52 6.40 16.40
N LYS A 42 51.20 6.13 16.36
CA LYS A 42 50.31 6.03 17.52
C LYS A 42 50.27 7.31 18.37
N ILE A 43 50.48 8.47 17.75
CA ILE A 43 50.34 9.79 18.39
C ILE A 43 48.87 10.19 18.44
N VAL A 44 48.11 9.83 17.40
CA VAL A 44 46.67 10.08 17.27
C VAL A 44 45.93 8.75 17.15
N ASP A 45 44.79 8.63 17.81
CA ASP A 45 43.91 7.46 17.73
C ASP A 45 42.93 7.53 16.54
N LEU A 46 42.39 6.39 16.11
CA LEU A 46 41.46 6.28 14.99
C LEU A 46 40.20 7.14 15.18
N HIS A 47 39.67 7.17 16.40
CA HIS A 47 38.41 7.84 16.76
C HIS A 47 38.60 9.26 17.29
N ALA A 48 39.83 9.76 17.38
CA ALA A 48 40.12 11.08 17.90
C ALA A 48 39.60 12.16 16.94
N LYS A 49 38.96 13.20 17.50
CA LYS A 49 38.54 14.39 16.76
C LYS A 49 39.73 15.27 16.47
N VAL A 50 40.02 15.48 15.20
CA VAL A 50 41.17 16.25 14.71
C VAL A 50 40.72 17.28 13.69
N THR A 51 41.46 18.38 13.57
CA THR A 51 41.23 19.38 12.53
C THR A 51 42.26 19.18 11.42
N VAL A 52 41.80 18.97 10.18
CA VAL A 52 42.68 18.79 9.02
C VAL A 52 42.25 19.68 7.86
N ARG A 53 43.16 19.95 6.94
CA ARG A 53 42.86 20.66 5.71
C ARG A 53 42.14 19.75 4.70
N MET A 54 41.05 20.25 4.09
CA MET A 54 40.28 19.53 3.06
C MET A 54 41.16 19.18 1.85
N PRO A 55 41.19 17.91 1.40
CA PRO A 55 41.96 17.48 0.24
C PRO A 55 41.45 18.11 -1.07
N LYS A 56 42.35 18.23 -2.04
CA LYS A 56 42.07 18.85 -3.34
C LYS A 56 40.98 18.10 -4.10
N GLY A 57 40.05 18.83 -4.73
CA GLY A 57 38.98 18.23 -5.54
C GLY A 57 37.84 17.57 -4.75
N ARG A 58 37.74 17.78 -3.43
CA ARG A 58 36.62 17.30 -2.60
C ARG A 58 35.91 18.46 -1.90
N TRP A 59 34.64 18.25 -1.57
CA TRP A 59 33.81 19.17 -0.79
C TRP A 59 33.03 18.40 0.27
N LEU A 60 32.65 19.05 1.37
CA LEU A 60 31.89 18.40 2.44
C LEU A 60 30.45 18.11 1.97
N LYS A 61 29.96 16.86 2.17
CA LYS A 61 28.53 16.58 2.01
C LYS A 61 27.77 17.15 3.19
N ILE A 62 26.96 18.17 2.95
CA ILE A 62 26.00 18.67 3.95
C ILE A 62 24.79 17.76 3.86
N SER A 63 24.79 16.71 4.67
CA SER A 63 23.61 15.87 4.86
C SER A 63 22.80 16.40 6.03
N ASP A 64 21.48 16.19 6.02
CA ASP A 64 20.57 16.32 7.17
C ASP A 64 20.91 15.40 8.38
N MET A 65 22.15 14.88 8.43
CA MET A 65 22.65 13.90 9.40
C MET A 65 23.54 14.51 10.49
N GLU A 66 23.57 15.83 10.64
CA GLU A 66 24.22 16.47 11.80
C GLU A 66 23.23 16.63 12.97
N PRO A 67 23.61 16.27 14.21
CA PRO A 67 22.94 16.85 15.37
C PRO A 67 23.18 18.35 15.32
N LYS A 68 22.11 19.15 15.45
CA LYS A 68 22.21 20.60 15.63
C LYS A 68 23.08 20.86 16.86
N THR A 69 24.37 21.13 16.68
CA THR A 69 25.22 21.63 17.75
C THR A 69 24.86 23.09 17.97
N THR A 70 24.27 23.36 19.13
CA THR A 70 24.39 24.66 19.77
C THR A 70 25.87 24.90 20.07
N ASP A 71 26.33 26.09 19.73
CA ASP A 71 27.63 26.69 20.06
C ASP A 71 28.81 26.45 19.08
N GLY A 72 29.34 27.57 18.57
CA GLY A 72 30.69 27.66 17.99
C GLY A 72 30.76 27.89 16.48
N ALA A 73 30.36 29.08 16.01
CA ALA A 73 30.65 29.52 14.64
C ALA A 73 32.17 29.56 14.36
N PRO A 74 32.67 29.06 13.21
CA PRO A 74 33.99 29.45 12.73
C PRO A 74 33.91 30.84 12.11
N VAL A 75 34.77 31.73 12.62
CA VAL A 75 34.98 33.10 12.14
C VAL A 75 35.89 33.06 10.90
N ASN A 76 35.41 33.52 9.72
CA ASN A 76 36.02 34.64 8.98
C ASN A 76 35.45 34.93 7.57
N LYS A 77 35.63 36.20 7.19
CA LYS A 77 35.18 36.92 5.99
C LYS A 77 35.89 36.50 4.71
N GLY A 78 35.12 36.48 3.61
CA GLY A 78 35.62 36.46 2.22
C GLY A 78 35.51 35.09 1.56
N ASN A 79 34.30 34.70 1.14
CA ASN A 79 34.13 33.48 0.36
C ASN A 79 34.67 33.66 -1.08
N PRO A 80 35.63 32.84 -1.54
CA PRO A 80 35.93 32.72 -2.96
C PRO A 80 34.76 32.02 -3.69
N ALA A 81 34.62 32.30 -4.99
CA ALA A 81 33.63 31.67 -5.84
C ALA A 81 33.85 30.14 -5.94
N PRO A 82 32.79 29.32 -6.05
CA PRO A 82 32.90 27.87 -6.16
C PRO A 82 33.68 27.45 -7.42
N PRO A 83 34.52 26.39 -7.36
CA PRO A 83 35.19 25.82 -8.53
C PRO A 83 34.20 25.27 -9.58
N ALA A 84 34.60 25.30 -10.86
CA ALA A 84 33.74 24.95 -12.00
C ALA A 84 33.21 23.49 -12.05
N TYR A 85 33.79 22.58 -11.25
CA TYR A 85 33.37 21.16 -11.19
C TYR A 85 32.33 20.87 -10.10
N VAL A 86 31.98 21.85 -9.29
CA VAL A 86 30.92 21.73 -8.28
C VAL A 86 29.57 22.03 -8.95
N PRO A 87 28.53 21.20 -8.77
CA PRO A 87 27.18 21.53 -9.24
C PRO A 87 26.78 22.93 -8.74
N ARG A 88 26.31 23.80 -9.64
CA ARG A 88 25.98 25.21 -9.33
C ARG A 88 25.07 25.38 -8.10
N ASP A 89 24.27 24.36 -7.78
CA ASP A 89 23.31 24.36 -6.67
C ASP A 89 23.98 24.19 -5.29
N TYR A 90 25.15 23.54 -5.20
CA TYR A 90 25.88 23.35 -3.92
C TYR A 90 26.33 24.66 -3.27
N ALA A 91 26.55 25.70 -4.08
CA ALA A 91 26.94 27.03 -3.62
C ALA A 91 25.77 27.85 -3.04
N ARG A 92 24.50 27.47 -3.31
CA ARG A 92 23.30 28.12 -2.77
C ARG A 92 22.81 27.49 -1.46
N LEU A 93 23.09 26.21 -1.25
CA LEU A 93 22.53 25.38 -0.17
C LEU A 93 23.22 25.53 1.20
N SER A 94 24.43 26.10 1.28
CA SER A 94 25.15 26.20 2.55
C SER A 94 25.37 27.64 3.00
N LYS A 95 25.12 27.90 4.29
CA LYS A 95 25.49 29.18 4.92
C LYS A 95 27.02 29.33 5.02
N ASN A 96 27.78 28.24 5.00
CA ASN A 96 29.25 28.18 5.02
C ASN A 96 29.75 26.89 4.35
N PRO A 97 30.10 26.89 3.06
CA PRO A 97 30.62 25.69 2.43
C PRO A 97 32.11 25.54 2.72
N VAL A 98 32.51 24.38 3.26
CA VAL A 98 33.92 24.02 3.40
C VAL A 98 34.43 23.49 2.07
N TRP A 99 35.30 24.25 1.43
CA TRP A 99 35.93 23.90 0.16
C TRP A 99 37.40 23.50 0.34
N GLU A 100 37.99 23.02 -0.75
CA GLU A 100 39.43 22.76 -0.89
C GLU A 100 40.28 23.82 -0.16
N GLY A 101 41.16 23.35 0.73
CA GLY A 101 42.08 24.22 1.48
C GLY A 101 41.56 24.78 2.81
N MET A 102 40.27 24.65 3.12
CA MET A 102 39.73 25.02 4.44
C MET A 102 40.04 23.95 5.49
N LEU A 103 40.21 24.38 6.74
CA LEU A 103 40.31 23.50 7.91
C LEU A 103 38.90 23.05 8.30
N PHE A 104 38.74 21.76 8.61
CA PHE A 104 37.49 21.19 9.10
C PHE A 104 37.76 20.09 10.13
N GLU A 105 36.80 19.88 11.02
CA GLU A 105 36.88 18.86 12.08
C GLU A 105 36.44 17.50 11.53
N THR A 106 37.24 16.46 11.76
CA THR A 106 36.95 15.08 11.33
C THR A 106 37.68 14.06 12.21
N THR A 107 37.67 12.79 11.83
CA THR A 107 38.46 11.73 12.50
C THR A 107 39.42 11.06 11.53
N VAL A 108 40.45 10.40 12.05
CA VAL A 108 41.39 9.61 11.23
C VAL A 108 40.63 8.54 10.44
N GLY A 109 39.72 7.82 11.10
CA GLY A 109 38.94 6.77 10.43
C GLY A 109 38.00 7.29 9.34
N ARG A 110 37.42 8.50 9.49
CA ARG A 110 36.65 9.13 8.41
C ARG A 110 37.53 9.48 7.21
N ILE A 111 38.77 9.90 7.43
CA ILE A 111 39.70 10.18 6.32
C ILE A 111 40.05 8.89 5.59
N LEU A 112 40.39 7.83 6.31
CA LEU A 112 40.65 6.50 5.74
C LEU A 112 39.45 5.98 4.95
N PHE A 113 38.23 6.16 5.46
CA PHE A 113 37.02 5.83 4.71
C PHE A 113 36.87 6.66 3.45
N ASN A 114 37.10 7.97 3.52
CA ASN A 114 36.97 8.81 2.34
C ASN A 114 38.04 8.49 1.29
N ASP A 115 39.19 7.90 1.67
CA ASP A 115 40.27 7.57 0.74
C ASP A 115 39.92 6.49 -0.28
N ILE A 116 38.98 5.59 0.05
CA ILE A 116 38.48 4.59 -0.91
C ILE A 116 37.50 5.16 -1.92
N LEU A 117 36.97 6.37 -1.69
CA LEU A 117 35.98 6.96 -2.59
C LEU A 117 36.64 7.39 -3.90
N PRO A 118 36.01 7.11 -5.06
CA PRO A 118 36.49 7.55 -6.36
C PRO A 118 36.59 9.08 -6.46
N LYS A 119 37.40 9.55 -7.41
CA LYS A 119 37.57 10.98 -7.69
C LYS A 119 36.24 11.58 -8.14
N GLY A 120 35.88 12.76 -7.62
CA GLY A 120 34.61 13.43 -7.93
C GLY A 120 33.47 13.13 -6.95
N MET A 121 33.71 12.33 -5.90
CA MET A 121 32.75 12.15 -4.80
C MET A 121 32.94 13.18 -3.68
N PRO A 122 31.85 13.51 -2.95
CA PRO A 122 31.93 14.39 -1.78
C PRO A 122 32.59 13.68 -0.58
N TYR A 123 33.04 14.48 0.37
CA TYR A 123 33.59 14.02 1.64
C TYR A 123 32.46 13.76 2.65
N TYR A 124 32.41 12.55 3.21
CA TYR A 124 31.41 12.14 4.20
C TYR A 124 31.99 12.28 5.62
N ASN A 125 31.41 13.17 6.42
CA ASN A 125 31.89 13.49 7.77
C ASN A 125 30.90 13.10 8.87
N ALA A 126 30.31 11.91 8.79
CA ALA A 126 29.37 11.39 9.79
C ALA A 126 29.69 9.92 10.11
N ALA A 127 29.16 9.43 11.23
CA ALA A 127 29.22 8.01 11.56
C ALA A 127 28.33 7.23 10.58
N LEU A 128 28.93 6.39 9.75
CA LEU A 128 28.25 5.75 8.62
C LEU A 128 27.52 4.48 9.06
N LYS A 129 26.24 4.64 9.35
CA LYS A 129 25.29 3.54 9.55
C LYS A 129 25.01 2.83 8.23
N SER A 130 24.32 1.68 8.27
CA SER A 130 23.88 0.94 7.07
C SER A 130 23.19 1.84 6.02
N ALA A 131 22.27 2.71 6.46
CA ALA A 131 21.60 3.67 5.57
C ALA A 131 22.55 4.73 4.98
N GLY A 132 23.54 5.17 5.76
CA GLY A 132 24.58 6.09 5.29
C GLY A 132 25.44 5.45 4.20
N LEU A 133 25.88 4.20 4.41
CA LEU A 133 26.65 3.44 3.41
C LEU A 133 25.85 3.21 2.12
N ALA A 134 24.56 2.88 2.24
CA ALA A 134 23.68 2.76 1.07
C ALA A 134 23.58 4.08 0.29
N THR A 135 23.58 5.22 0.99
CA THR A 135 23.59 6.56 0.37
C THR A 135 24.92 6.81 -0.36
N VAL A 136 26.06 6.47 0.26
CA VAL A 136 27.38 6.61 -0.38
C VAL A 136 27.45 5.82 -1.69
N ILE A 137 26.89 4.60 -1.72
CA ILE A 137 26.86 3.76 -2.93
C ILE A 137 25.92 4.35 -3.99
N SER A 138 24.74 4.83 -3.58
CA SER A 138 23.80 5.50 -4.49
C SER A 138 24.42 6.73 -5.14
N ASP A 139 25.06 7.58 -4.34
CA ASP A 139 25.80 8.76 -4.83
C ASP A 139 26.93 8.36 -5.80
N CYS A 140 27.68 7.30 -5.48
CA CYS A 140 28.74 6.82 -6.38
C CYS A 140 28.18 6.38 -7.73
N HIS A 141 27.05 5.68 -7.74
CA HIS A 141 26.38 5.27 -8.97
C HIS A 141 25.89 6.47 -9.79
N GLU A 142 25.37 7.50 -9.13
CA GLU A 142 24.85 8.71 -9.77
C GLU A 142 25.98 9.61 -10.32
N TYR A 143 27.04 9.87 -9.55
CA TYR A 143 28.12 10.76 -9.94
C TYR A 143 29.22 10.10 -10.80
N SER A 144 29.62 8.87 -10.46
CA SER A 144 30.80 8.20 -11.04
C SER A 144 30.44 7.01 -11.94
N GLY A 145 29.17 6.62 -11.97
CA GLY A 145 28.66 5.54 -12.80
C GLY A 145 29.07 4.14 -12.36
N ARG A 146 28.56 3.14 -13.08
CA ARG A 146 28.59 1.72 -12.70
C ARG A 146 29.98 1.16 -12.39
N ARG A 147 31.01 1.46 -13.19
CA ARG A 147 32.35 0.87 -13.03
C ARG A 147 33.00 1.31 -11.71
N ALA A 148 32.96 2.61 -11.43
CA ALA A 148 33.46 3.15 -10.17
C ALA A 148 32.69 2.64 -8.96
N THR A 149 31.37 2.39 -9.10
CA THR A 149 30.56 1.78 -8.03
C THR A 149 31.02 0.35 -7.71
N ILE A 150 31.36 -0.46 -8.72
CA ILE A 150 31.87 -1.83 -8.51
C ILE A 150 33.18 -1.78 -7.73
N ASP A 151 34.13 -0.95 -8.18
CA ASP A 151 35.42 -0.79 -7.50
C ASP A 151 35.24 -0.30 -6.05
N LEU A 152 34.28 0.61 -5.81
CA LEU A 152 33.93 1.08 -4.47
C LEU A 152 33.37 -0.04 -3.59
N LEU A 153 32.50 -0.90 -4.13
CA LEU A 153 31.91 -2.01 -3.37
C LEU A 153 32.98 -3.00 -2.89
N ASP A 154 33.94 -3.34 -3.74
CA ASP A 154 35.06 -4.22 -3.38
C ASP A 154 35.96 -3.57 -2.31
N ASN A 155 36.23 -2.26 -2.44
CA ASN A 155 37.00 -1.52 -1.44
C ASN A 155 36.27 -1.41 -0.09
N LEU A 156 34.95 -1.18 -0.11
CA LEU A 156 34.10 -1.16 1.09
C LEU A 156 34.07 -2.52 1.78
N MET A 157 34.00 -3.60 1.00
CA MET A 157 34.09 -4.97 1.53
C MET A 157 35.41 -5.20 2.26
N ARG A 158 36.53 -4.88 1.61
CA ARG A 158 37.86 -5.09 2.21
C ARG A 158 38.04 -4.29 3.49
N ILE A 159 37.78 -2.98 3.46
CA ILE A 159 37.93 -2.13 4.65
C ILE A 159 36.95 -2.52 5.76
N GLY A 160 35.70 -2.80 5.41
CA GLY A 160 34.69 -3.22 6.38
C GLY A 160 35.12 -4.45 7.17
N PHE A 161 35.59 -5.49 6.49
CA PHE A 161 36.09 -6.71 7.17
C PHE A 161 37.41 -6.49 7.92
N GLU A 162 38.32 -5.71 7.36
CA GLU A 162 39.60 -5.40 8.00
C GLU A 162 39.40 -4.65 9.32
N GLU A 163 38.59 -3.58 9.31
CA GLU A 163 38.31 -2.78 10.49
C GLU A 163 37.41 -3.53 11.49
N SER A 164 36.47 -4.35 11.01
CA SER A 164 35.73 -5.27 11.89
C SER A 164 36.67 -6.23 12.63
N THR A 165 37.67 -6.79 11.93
CA THR A 165 38.64 -7.69 12.56
C THR A 165 39.54 -6.94 13.56
N LYS A 166 40.04 -5.76 13.18
CA LYS A 166 40.89 -4.92 14.06
C LYS A 166 40.15 -4.42 15.30
N SER A 167 38.86 -4.15 15.20
CA SER A 167 38.05 -3.67 16.32
C SER A 167 38.02 -4.65 17.49
N GLY A 168 38.20 -5.96 17.24
CA GLY A 168 38.20 -6.99 18.27
C GLY A 168 36.91 -7.07 19.09
N LEU A 169 35.79 -6.56 18.55
CA LEU A 169 34.50 -6.56 19.23
C LEU A 169 34.05 -8.00 19.50
N SER A 170 33.74 -8.28 20.76
CA SER A 170 33.22 -9.56 21.23
C SER A 170 31.87 -9.33 21.91
N PHE A 171 31.11 -10.38 22.19
CA PHE A 171 29.84 -10.31 22.88
C PHE A 171 29.87 -11.18 24.12
N ALA A 172 29.66 -10.58 25.29
CA ALA A 172 29.56 -11.27 26.57
C ALA A 172 28.26 -10.94 27.32
N THR A 173 27.95 -11.75 28.33
CA THR A 173 26.78 -11.53 29.20
C THR A 173 26.83 -10.22 29.98
N ASP A 174 28.03 -9.72 30.25
CA ASP A 174 28.23 -8.46 30.98
C ASP A 174 27.94 -7.23 30.12
N ASP A 175 27.95 -7.37 28.80
CA ASP A 175 27.67 -6.26 27.87
C ASP A 175 26.17 -5.94 27.80
N LEU A 176 25.32 -6.87 28.23
CA LEU A 176 23.88 -6.69 28.33
C LEU A 176 23.50 -5.92 29.59
N ILE A 177 23.44 -4.59 29.52
CA ILE A 177 23.08 -3.77 30.68
C ILE A 177 21.56 -3.72 30.87
N THR A 178 21.13 -4.15 32.06
CA THR A 178 19.74 -4.00 32.51
C THR A 178 19.62 -2.67 33.26
N PRO A 179 18.66 -1.80 32.91
CA PRO A 179 18.54 -0.50 33.56
C PRO A 179 18.17 -0.62 35.04
N ALA A 180 18.87 0.14 35.89
CA ALA A 180 18.66 0.10 37.35
C ALA A 180 17.24 0.55 37.75
N SER A 181 16.67 1.44 36.95
CA SER A 181 15.28 1.93 37.04
C SER A 181 14.22 0.89 36.69
N LYS A 182 14.57 -0.24 36.07
CA LYS A 182 13.62 -1.30 35.66
C LYS A 182 12.70 -1.72 36.80
N ALA A 183 13.25 -2.02 37.97
CA ALA A 183 12.48 -2.47 39.13
C ALA A 183 11.48 -1.41 39.60
N LYS A 184 11.85 -0.13 39.50
CA LYS A 184 10.98 1.00 39.82
C LYS A 184 9.81 1.11 38.83
N ILE A 185 10.09 1.05 37.53
CA ILE A 185 9.05 1.13 36.47
C ILE A 185 8.07 -0.03 36.59
N ILE A 186 8.56 -1.26 36.81
CA ILE A 186 7.70 -2.43 37.00
C ILE A 186 6.78 -2.23 38.20
N LYS A 187 7.32 -1.73 39.33
CA LYS A 187 6.52 -1.48 40.53
C LYS A 187 5.47 -0.40 40.31
N GLU A 188 5.79 0.67 39.58
CA GLU A 188 4.82 1.70 39.20
C GLU A 188 3.70 1.15 38.31
N ALA A 189 4.04 0.30 37.33
CA ALA A 189 3.07 -0.38 36.48
C ALA A 189 2.17 -1.34 37.29
N GLU A 190 2.73 -2.09 38.24
CA GLU A 190 1.96 -2.97 39.14
C GLU A 190 0.98 -2.18 40.01
N VAL A 191 1.39 -1.01 40.52
CA VAL A 191 0.50 -0.12 41.28
C VAL A 191 -0.64 0.40 40.41
N LYS A 192 -0.36 0.80 39.16
CA LYS A 192 -1.39 1.21 38.19
C LYS A 192 -2.36 0.06 37.90
N VAL A 193 -1.86 -1.13 37.59
CA VAL A 193 -2.68 -2.34 37.36
C VAL A 193 -3.53 -2.67 38.59
N ALA A 194 -2.99 -2.56 39.80
CA ALA A 194 -3.75 -2.76 41.03
C ALA A 194 -4.85 -1.72 41.24
N SER A 195 -4.65 -0.47 40.79
CA SER A 195 -5.69 0.56 40.81
C SER A 195 -6.80 0.29 39.80
N VAL A 196 -6.45 -0.15 38.58
CA VAL A 196 -7.40 -0.58 37.55
C VAL A 196 -8.21 -1.77 38.03
N GLN A 197 -7.56 -2.76 38.66
CA GLN A 197 -8.23 -3.91 39.25
C GLN A 197 -9.18 -3.49 40.39
N ARG A 198 -8.77 -2.53 41.25
CA ARG A 198 -9.65 -1.95 42.28
C ARG A 198 -10.85 -1.23 41.68
N ASN A 199 -10.65 -0.44 40.62
CA ASN A 199 -11.73 0.24 39.91
C ASN A 199 -12.72 -0.76 39.28
N TYR A 200 -12.22 -1.89 38.80
CA TYR A 200 -13.06 -3.00 38.33
C TYR A 200 -13.83 -3.65 39.48
N MET A 201 -13.17 -3.96 40.60
CA MET A 201 -13.84 -4.51 41.80
C MET A 201 -14.89 -3.55 42.38
N ASN A 202 -14.63 -2.24 42.29
CA ASN A 202 -15.55 -1.17 42.66
C ASN A 202 -16.58 -0.83 41.56
N GLY A 203 -16.62 -1.58 40.45
CA GLY A 203 -17.61 -1.46 39.37
C GLY A 203 -17.62 -0.10 38.69
N VAL A 204 -16.47 0.57 38.62
CA VAL A 204 -16.29 1.82 37.87
C VAL A 204 -16.07 1.52 36.39
N ILE A 205 -15.30 0.47 36.08
CA ILE A 205 -14.92 0.08 34.70
C ILE A 205 -15.51 -1.28 34.32
N THR A 206 -15.51 -1.62 33.04
CA THR A 206 -15.92 -2.94 32.52
C THR A 206 -14.77 -3.94 32.48
N SER A 207 -15.06 -5.22 32.24
CA SER A 207 -14.03 -6.26 32.10
C SER A 207 -13.12 -6.02 30.88
N ASP A 208 -13.70 -5.54 29.77
CA ASP A 208 -12.96 -5.25 28.53
C ASP A 208 -12.13 -3.97 28.67
N GLU A 209 -12.67 -2.92 29.31
CA GLU A 209 -11.90 -1.72 29.66
C GLU A 209 -10.73 -2.05 30.60
N ARG A 210 -10.98 -2.86 31.64
CA ARG A 210 -9.95 -3.36 32.54
C ARG A 210 -8.85 -4.08 31.78
N TYR A 211 -9.22 -5.00 30.89
CA TYR A 211 -8.28 -5.75 30.07
C TYR A 211 -7.41 -4.80 29.22
N ASN A 212 -8.02 -3.86 28.50
CA ASN A 212 -7.30 -2.90 27.65
C ASN A 212 -6.37 -1.99 28.46
N GLN A 213 -6.85 -1.41 29.57
CA GLN A 213 -6.04 -0.53 30.43
C GLN A 213 -4.86 -1.28 31.06
N VAL A 214 -5.02 -2.56 31.42
CA VAL A 214 -3.91 -3.39 31.91
C VAL A 214 -2.86 -3.60 30.83
N LEU A 215 -3.27 -3.89 29.58
CA LEU A 215 -2.33 -4.04 28.47
C LEU A 215 -1.57 -2.74 28.19
N ASP A 216 -2.25 -1.59 28.25
CA ASP A 216 -1.63 -0.29 27.97
C ASP A 216 -0.64 0.11 29.07
N ALA A 217 -0.96 -0.16 30.33
CA ALA A 217 -0.03 0.03 31.44
C ALA A 217 1.28 -0.76 31.25
N TRP A 218 1.19 -2.01 30.83
CA TRP A 218 2.36 -2.85 30.56
C TRP A 218 3.11 -2.46 29.29
N THR A 219 2.40 -2.02 28.26
CA THR A 219 3.01 -1.53 27.01
C THR A 219 3.82 -0.26 27.25
N HIS A 220 3.29 0.68 28.04
CA HIS A 220 4.00 1.88 28.47
C HIS A 220 5.25 1.54 29.28
N ALA A 221 5.12 0.67 30.29
CA ALA A 221 6.24 0.23 31.12
C ALA A 221 7.37 -0.38 30.27
N ARG A 222 7.01 -1.23 29.31
CA ARG A 222 7.95 -1.83 28.35
C ARG A 222 8.69 -0.78 27.52
N GLU A 223 7.99 0.22 27.00
CA GLU A 223 8.61 1.28 26.20
C GLU A 223 9.56 2.15 27.02
N GLU A 224 9.17 2.50 28.24
CA GLU A 224 9.98 3.29 29.15
C GLU A 224 11.29 2.57 29.54
N ILE A 225 11.19 1.28 29.89
CA ILE A 225 12.35 0.42 30.16
C ILE A 225 13.28 0.38 28.94
N THR A 226 12.72 0.33 27.74
CA THR A 226 13.54 0.27 26.51
C THR A 226 14.29 1.56 26.27
N LYS A 227 13.63 2.71 26.44
CA LYS A 227 14.27 4.02 26.26
C LYS A 227 15.44 4.17 27.21
N GLN A 228 15.25 3.82 28.49
CA GLN A 228 16.31 3.90 29.50
C GLN A 228 17.44 2.91 29.25
N MET A 229 17.11 1.65 28.89
CA MET A 229 18.10 0.63 28.52
C MET A 229 19.00 1.10 27.37
N MET A 230 18.43 1.70 26.31
CA MET A 230 19.21 2.18 25.17
C MET A 230 20.16 3.33 25.58
N VAL A 231 19.70 4.26 26.42
CA VAL A 231 20.54 5.35 26.93
C VAL A 231 21.70 4.82 27.78
N GLU A 232 21.45 3.83 28.63
CA GLU A 232 22.52 3.22 29.44
C GLU A 232 23.52 2.43 28.58
N LEU A 233 23.05 1.70 27.56
CA LEU A 233 23.92 0.98 26.61
C LEU A 233 24.79 1.92 25.77
N GLU A 234 24.28 3.10 25.39
CA GLU A 234 25.04 4.11 24.64
C GLU A 234 26.11 4.78 25.50
N ASN A 235 25.89 4.92 26.81
CA ASN A 235 26.81 5.58 27.73
C ASN A 235 27.69 4.59 28.53
N ASP A 236 27.72 3.31 28.17
CA ASP A 236 28.54 2.29 28.82
C ASP A 236 30.03 2.50 28.51
N THR A 237 30.74 3.20 29.40
CA THR A 237 32.18 3.43 29.33
C THR A 237 32.89 2.75 30.48
N ARG A 238 33.55 1.61 30.22
CA ARG A 238 34.29 0.83 31.24
C ARG A 238 35.76 1.21 31.33
N TRP A 239 36.39 1.39 30.18
CA TRP A 239 37.77 1.88 30.05
C TRP A 239 37.86 2.87 28.89
N GLN A 240 38.96 3.62 28.82
CA GLN A 240 39.18 4.62 27.78
C GLN A 240 39.17 3.95 26.39
N GLY A 241 38.26 4.39 25.51
CA GLY A 241 38.07 3.79 24.18
C GLY A 241 37.14 2.57 24.14
N TYR A 242 36.53 2.17 25.27
CA TYR A 242 35.52 1.09 25.25
C TYR A 242 34.24 1.56 24.56
N VAL A 243 33.69 0.70 23.71
CA VAL A 243 32.40 0.88 23.08
C VAL A 243 31.60 -0.39 23.30
N ASN A 244 30.38 -0.26 23.83
CA ASN A 244 29.51 -1.41 24.03
C ASN A 244 29.18 -2.07 22.66
N PRO A 245 29.53 -3.36 22.47
CA PRO A 245 29.34 -4.07 21.20
C PRO A 245 27.88 -4.17 20.76
N ILE A 246 26.96 -4.32 21.71
CA ILE A 246 25.52 -4.46 21.43
C ILE A 246 24.94 -3.12 20.99
N SER A 247 25.31 -2.04 21.69
CA SER A 247 24.95 -0.68 21.29
C SER A 247 25.45 -0.37 19.87
N LEU A 248 26.69 -0.74 19.57
CA LEU A 248 27.29 -0.56 18.25
C LEU A 248 26.55 -1.34 17.17
N MET A 249 26.27 -2.63 17.38
CA MET A 249 25.52 -3.46 16.43
C MET A 249 24.12 -2.90 16.14
N ALA A 250 23.43 -2.40 17.19
CA ALA A 250 22.11 -1.78 17.07
C ALA A 250 22.14 -0.45 16.31
N THR A 251 23.04 0.45 16.72
CA THR A 251 23.11 1.83 16.19
C THR A 251 23.66 1.87 14.77
N SER A 252 24.59 0.99 14.42
CA SER A 252 25.11 0.81 13.06
C SER A 252 24.06 0.23 12.10
N GLY A 253 23.09 -0.53 12.63
CA GLY A 253 22.13 -1.31 11.84
C GLY A 253 22.76 -2.54 11.18
N ALA A 254 23.90 -3.02 11.69
CA ALA A 254 24.57 -4.23 11.21
C ALA A 254 23.75 -5.49 11.51
N ARG A 255 23.35 -5.66 12.78
CA ARG A 255 22.55 -6.79 13.27
C ARG A 255 21.93 -6.42 14.62
N GLY A 256 20.75 -6.95 14.92
CA GLY A 256 20.08 -6.70 16.20
C GLY A 256 19.14 -5.50 16.13
N GLY A 257 17.84 -5.78 16.10
CA GLY A 257 16.81 -4.75 16.25
C GLY A 257 16.68 -4.30 17.71
N VAL A 258 16.20 -3.07 17.92
CA VAL A 258 15.89 -2.55 19.28
C VAL A 258 14.94 -3.50 20.03
N GLU A 259 14.00 -4.13 19.32
CA GLU A 259 13.09 -5.13 19.88
C GLU A 259 13.81 -6.38 20.41
N GLN A 260 14.88 -6.82 19.72
CA GLN A 260 15.64 -8.00 20.12
C GLN A 260 16.49 -7.69 21.35
N ILE A 261 17.14 -6.52 21.37
CA ILE A 261 17.96 -6.08 22.51
C ILE A 261 17.09 -5.87 23.74
N ARG A 262 15.89 -5.31 23.56
CA ARG A 262 14.86 -5.22 24.60
C ARG A 262 14.57 -6.56 25.26
N GLN A 263 14.45 -7.64 24.48
CA GLN A 263 14.19 -8.96 25.05
C GLN A 263 15.40 -9.53 25.80
N LEU A 264 16.62 -9.15 25.41
CA LEU A 264 17.85 -9.62 26.04
C LEU A 264 18.11 -8.94 27.40
N ALA A 265 17.97 -7.60 27.48
CA ALA A 265 18.35 -6.83 28.67
C ALA A 265 17.21 -5.98 29.29
N GLY A 266 16.13 -5.71 28.56
CA GLY A 266 15.00 -4.93 29.06
C GLY A 266 13.94 -5.80 29.75
N MET A 267 12.79 -5.94 29.11
CA MET A 267 11.73 -6.89 29.46
C MET A 267 11.14 -7.48 28.19
N ARG A 268 10.73 -8.76 28.23
CA ARG A 268 10.13 -9.40 27.05
C ARG A 268 8.70 -8.91 26.77
N GLY A 269 7.93 -8.60 27.80
CA GLY A 269 6.62 -7.95 27.67
C GLY A 269 5.46 -8.90 27.41
N LEU A 270 4.45 -8.42 26.68
CA LEU A 270 3.16 -9.08 26.48
C LEU A 270 3.22 -10.11 25.35
N MET A 271 2.65 -11.30 25.58
CA MET A 271 2.62 -12.39 24.62
C MET A 271 1.24 -12.60 24.00
N ALA A 272 1.17 -13.07 22.75
CA ALA A 272 -0.09 -13.45 22.11
C ALA A 272 -0.40 -14.95 22.25
N LYS A 273 -1.68 -15.27 22.51
CA LYS A 273 -2.22 -16.64 22.42
C LYS A 273 -2.33 -17.07 20.95
N PRO A 274 -2.47 -18.38 20.65
CA PRO A 274 -2.68 -18.84 19.28
C PRO A 274 -3.93 -18.22 18.62
N SER A 275 -4.96 -17.95 19.43
CA SER A 275 -6.19 -17.24 19.01
C SER A 275 -5.99 -15.77 18.62
N GLY A 276 -4.81 -15.19 18.85
CA GLY A 276 -4.50 -13.77 18.62
C GLY A 276 -4.77 -12.86 19.82
N LYS A 277 -5.49 -13.32 20.85
CA LYS A 277 -5.69 -12.54 22.08
C LYS A 277 -4.39 -12.39 22.87
N ILE A 278 -4.12 -11.20 23.41
CA ILE A 278 -2.92 -10.92 24.20
C ILE A 278 -3.10 -11.47 25.63
N ILE A 279 -2.04 -12.04 26.20
CA ILE A 279 -2.01 -12.52 27.58
C ILE A 279 -1.78 -11.31 28.50
N GLU A 280 -2.68 -11.08 29.44
CA GLU A 280 -2.64 -9.93 30.37
C GLU A 280 -1.45 -9.95 31.33
N THR A 281 -0.90 -11.13 31.62
CA THR A 281 0.29 -11.31 32.46
C THR A 281 1.56 -11.21 31.59
N PRO A 282 2.35 -10.13 31.71
CA PRO A 282 3.57 -9.97 30.92
C PRO A 282 4.70 -10.83 31.47
N ILE A 283 5.69 -11.07 30.61
CA ILE A 283 7.00 -11.61 30.99
C ILE A 283 7.87 -10.42 31.43
N LYS A 284 8.10 -10.32 32.74
CA LYS A 284 8.86 -9.21 33.34
C LYS A 284 10.36 -9.41 33.21
N ALA A 285 10.78 -10.68 33.25
CA ALA A 285 12.15 -11.08 33.07
C ALA A 285 12.66 -10.84 31.64
N ASN A 286 13.97 -10.81 31.50
CA ASN A 286 14.67 -10.81 30.21
C ASN A 286 15.54 -12.07 30.07
N PHE A 287 16.16 -12.27 28.91
CA PHE A 287 17.00 -13.47 28.70
C PHE A 287 18.27 -13.49 29.56
N ARG A 288 18.81 -12.33 29.95
CA ARG A 288 19.96 -12.25 30.86
C ARG A 288 19.62 -12.76 32.27
N GLU A 289 18.43 -12.42 32.78
CA GLU A 289 17.93 -12.81 34.09
C GLU A 289 17.43 -14.27 34.11
N GLY A 290 17.01 -14.78 32.95
CA GLY A 290 16.37 -16.09 32.81
C GLY A 290 14.86 -16.01 32.98
N LEU A 291 14.15 -16.98 32.40
CA LEU A 291 12.68 -17.03 32.43
C LEU A 291 12.21 -18.10 33.41
N SER A 292 11.17 -17.79 34.18
CA SER A 292 10.46 -18.82 34.95
C SER A 292 9.75 -19.82 34.04
N VAL A 293 9.41 -21.00 34.55
CA VAL A 293 8.72 -22.06 33.78
C VAL A 293 7.41 -21.53 33.16
N LEU A 294 6.63 -20.74 33.90
CA LEU A 294 5.36 -20.20 33.42
C LEU A 294 5.56 -19.12 32.33
N GLU A 295 6.56 -18.25 32.49
CA GLU A 295 6.91 -17.24 31.49
C GLU A 295 7.44 -17.89 30.21
N TYR A 296 8.29 -18.90 30.34
CA TYR A 296 8.80 -19.67 29.21
C TYR A 296 7.67 -20.39 28.47
N PHE A 297 6.79 -21.09 29.20
CA PHE A 297 5.62 -21.76 28.61
C PHE A 297 4.69 -20.77 27.90
N SER A 298 4.43 -19.61 28.49
CA SER A 298 3.62 -18.56 27.86
C SER A 298 4.24 -18.06 26.56
N SER A 299 5.57 -17.92 26.52
CA SER A 299 6.31 -17.54 25.31
C SER A 299 6.26 -18.59 24.20
N THR A 300 6.10 -19.88 24.53
CA THR A 300 6.13 -20.95 23.51
C THR A 300 4.94 -20.90 22.55
N HIS A 301 3.79 -20.39 23.00
CA HIS A 301 2.59 -20.25 22.17
C HIS A 301 2.84 -19.32 20.97
N GLY A 302 3.44 -18.17 21.25
CA GLY A 302 3.79 -17.18 20.23
C GLY A 302 4.85 -17.69 19.26
N ALA A 303 5.90 -18.34 19.78
CA ALA A 303 6.98 -18.89 18.97
C ALA A 303 6.50 -20.02 18.04
N ARG A 304 5.70 -20.96 18.56
CA ARG A 304 5.14 -22.07 17.77
C ARG A 304 4.20 -21.57 16.68
N LYS A 305 3.33 -20.60 17.00
CA LYS A 305 2.45 -19.97 15.99
C LYS A 305 3.27 -19.30 14.89
N GLY A 306 4.28 -18.50 15.25
CA GLY A 306 5.15 -17.83 14.28
C GLY A 306 5.87 -18.80 13.34
N LEU A 307 6.37 -19.93 13.86
CA LEU A 307 6.96 -20.99 13.06
C LEU A 307 5.96 -21.65 12.10
N ALA A 308 4.78 -22.02 12.61
CA ALA A 308 3.73 -22.66 11.82
C ALA A 308 3.21 -21.73 10.71
N ASP A 309 2.94 -20.46 11.04
CA ASP A 309 2.50 -19.44 10.08
C ASP A 309 3.55 -19.21 8.99
N THR A 310 4.83 -19.18 9.36
CA THR A 310 5.91 -19.03 8.38
C THR A 310 5.96 -20.22 7.42
N ALA A 311 5.84 -21.45 7.93
CA ALA A 311 5.86 -22.66 7.12
C ALA A 311 4.66 -22.73 6.16
N LEU A 312 3.45 -22.41 6.64
CA LEU A 312 2.23 -22.49 5.83
C LEU A 312 2.10 -21.34 4.82
N LYS A 313 2.31 -20.09 5.26
CA LYS A 313 2.05 -18.90 4.43
C LYS A 313 3.09 -18.66 3.33
N THR A 314 4.27 -19.29 3.43
CA THR A 314 5.29 -19.22 2.39
C THR A 314 4.80 -19.85 1.07
N ALA A 315 4.02 -20.94 1.15
CA ALA A 315 3.41 -21.56 -0.02
C ALA A 315 2.42 -20.61 -0.73
N ASP A 316 1.58 -19.91 0.05
CA ASP A 316 0.60 -18.94 -0.46
C ASP A 316 1.28 -17.78 -1.21
N SER A 317 2.42 -17.29 -0.68
CA SER A 317 3.19 -16.22 -1.33
C SER A 317 3.83 -16.67 -2.63
N GLY A 318 4.41 -17.87 -2.66
CA GLY A 318 4.96 -18.46 -3.88
C GLY A 318 3.87 -18.66 -4.95
N TYR A 319 2.69 -19.11 -4.52
CA TYR A 319 1.54 -19.28 -5.40
C TYR A 319 1.00 -17.95 -5.94
N LEU A 320 0.92 -16.89 -5.11
CA LEU A 320 0.59 -15.54 -5.56
C LEU A 320 1.59 -15.04 -6.61
N THR A 321 2.89 -15.23 -6.37
CA THR A 321 3.95 -14.81 -7.31
C THR A 321 3.78 -15.48 -8.66
N ARG A 322 3.47 -16.78 -8.67
CA ARG A 322 3.15 -17.52 -9.89
C ARG A 322 1.95 -16.92 -10.62
N LYS A 323 0.83 -16.67 -9.93
CA LYS A 323 -0.36 -16.05 -10.53
C LYS A 323 -0.08 -14.67 -11.14
N LEU A 324 0.69 -13.84 -10.44
CA LEU A 324 1.07 -12.51 -10.94
C LEU A 324 1.91 -12.63 -12.21
N ALA A 325 2.84 -13.58 -12.26
CA ALA A 325 3.66 -13.84 -13.45
C ALA A 325 2.80 -14.32 -14.62
N ASP A 326 1.86 -15.24 -14.39
CA ASP A 326 0.97 -15.77 -15.43
C ASP A 326 0.08 -14.69 -16.07
N VAL A 327 -0.39 -13.71 -15.28
CA VAL A 327 -1.15 -12.56 -15.83
C VAL A 327 -0.25 -11.57 -16.56
N ALA A 328 0.94 -11.30 -16.04
CA ALA A 328 1.80 -10.21 -16.51
C ALA A 328 2.84 -10.62 -17.57
N GLN A 329 3.03 -11.91 -17.83
CA GLN A 329 4.09 -12.40 -18.73
C GLN A 329 4.06 -11.79 -20.14
N ASN A 330 2.89 -11.45 -20.68
CA ASN A 330 2.77 -10.88 -22.02
C ASN A 330 3.00 -9.35 -22.05
N VAL A 331 3.38 -8.76 -20.91
CA VAL A 331 3.66 -7.32 -20.79
C VAL A 331 5.15 -7.07 -20.97
N VAL A 332 5.51 -6.71 -22.21
CA VAL A 332 6.87 -6.35 -22.66
C VAL A 332 6.86 -4.90 -23.15
N ILE A 333 8.02 -4.23 -23.11
CA ILE A 333 8.15 -2.91 -23.77
C ILE A 333 8.23 -3.08 -25.28
N THR A 334 7.19 -2.67 -26.01
CA THR A 334 7.08 -2.92 -27.46
C THR A 334 7.38 -1.70 -28.31
N CYS A 335 7.11 -0.49 -27.81
CA CYS A 335 7.32 0.75 -28.53
C CYS A 335 7.82 1.87 -27.61
N GLN A 336 8.32 2.96 -28.20
CA GLN A 336 8.83 4.10 -27.44
C GLN A 336 7.69 4.93 -26.83
N ASP A 337 6.70 5.28 -27.65
CA ASP A 337 5.57 6.10 -27.26
C ASP A 337 4.27 5.55 -27.87
N CYS A 338 3.23 5.38 -27.05
CA CYS A 338 1.89 5.01 -27.51
C CYS A 338 1.02 6.20 -27.93
N GLY A 339 1.46 7.45 -27.72
CA GLY A 339 0.70 8.66 -28.07
C GLY A 339 -0.49 8.98 -27.17
N THR A 340 -0.62 8.31 -26.01
CA THR A 340 -1.75 8.54 -25.10
C THR A 340 -1.76 9.97 -24.57
N THR A 341 -2.94 10.58 -24.57
CA THR A 341 -3.14 11.91 -23.97
C THR A 341 -3.47 11.85 -22.49
N GLN A 342 -3.79 10.67 -21.97
CA GLN A 342 -4.20 10.42 -20.60
C GLN A 342 -3.00 10.24 -19.66
N GLY A 343 -3.14 10.72 -18.43
CA GLY A 343 -2.15 10.57 -17.37
C GLY A 343 -2.84 10.44 -16.02
N ILE A 344 -2.11 9.93 -15.03
CA ILE A 344 -2.60 9.81 -13.65
C ILE A 344 -2.04 10.94 -12.80
N THR A 345 -2.82 11.40 -11.83
CA THR A 345 -2.37 12.40 -10.87
C THR A 345 -1.65 11.70 -9.71
N LYS A 346 -0.39 12.07 -9.44
CA LYS A 346 0.35 11.62 -8.25
C LYS A 346 0.61 12.79 -7.33
N GLY A 347 0.49 12.56 -6.03
CA GLY A 347 0.78 13.54 -5.00
C GLY A 347 1.51 12.95 -3.80
N VAL A 348 1.76 13.82 -2.81
CA VAL A 348 2.30 13.43 -1.50
C VAL A 348 1.32 12.49 -0.79
N ILE A 349 1.85 11.41 -0.21
CA ILE A 349 1.03 10.43 0.52
C ILE A 349 1.23 10.65 2.02
N TYR A 350 0.13 11.01 2.68
CA TYR A 350 0.08 11.23 4.12
C TYR A 350 -0.48 10.00 4.83
N ARG A 351 0.12 9.63 5.96
CA ARG A 351 -0.43 8.65 6.90
C ARG A 351 -0.73 9.36 8.22
N GLY A 352 -2.00 9.72 8.40
CA GLY A 352 -2.37 10.71 9.40
C GLY A 352 -1.67 12.02 9.08
N GLU A 353 -0.80 12.46 9.98
CA GLU A 353 -0.08 13.73 9.85
C GLU A 353 1.39 13.59 9.43
N LYS A 354 1.88 12.37 9.23
CA LYS A 354 3.26 12.12 8.78
C LYS A 354 3.26 11.91 7.27
N VAL A 355 4.17 12.60 6.59
CA VAL A 355 4.48 12.33 5.18
C VAL A 355 5.13 10.95 5.12
N GLU A 356 4.42 9.98 4.55
CA GLU A 356 4.93 8.61 4.40
C GLU A 356 5.75 8.48 3.11
N VAL A 357 5.33 9.15 2.03
CA VAL A 357 6.04 9.22 0.76
C VAL A 357 6.06 10.68 0.28
N SER A 358 7.26 11.20 0.06
CA SER A 358 7.48 12.54 -0.51
C SER A 358 7.04 12.59 -1.97
N LEU A 359 6.79 13.80 -2.49
CA LEU A 359 6.43 13.92 -3.90
C LEU A 359 7.59 13.44 -4.77
N ALA A 360 8.83 13.81 -4.41
CA ALA A 360 10.02 13.46 -5.18
C ALA A 360 10.20 11.94 -5.33
N ASP A 361 9.96 11.15 -4.28
CA ASP A 361 10.07 9.70 -4.32
C ASP A 361 8.96 9.05 -5.15
N SER A 362 7.75 9.64 -5.14
CA SER A 362 6.59 9.15 -5.90
C SER A 362 6.76 9.33 -7.41
N ILE A 363 7.36 10.45 -7.83
CA ILE A 363 7.47 10.84 -9.24
C ILE A 363 8.80 10.46 -9.89
N ARG A 364 9.81 10.07 -9.09
CA ARG A 364 11.14 9.71 -9.59
C ARG A 364 11.07 8.59 -10.63
N GLY A 365 11.65 8.86 -11.80
CA GLY A 365 11.71 7.92 -12.91
C GLY A 365 10.38 7.72 -13.64
N ARG A 366 9.43 8.64 -13.46
CA ARG A 366 8.20 8.73 -14.26
C ARG A 366 8.37 9.77 -15.38
N VAL A 367 7.44 9.81 -16.32
CA VAL A 367 7.45 10.76 -17.44
C VAL A 367 6.33 11.77 -17.23
N SER A 368 6.64 13.06 -17.36
CA SER A 368 5.65 14.12 -17.19
C SER A 368 4.67 14.15 -18.35
N ARG A 369 3.39 14.38 -18.05
CA ARG A 369 2.35 14.61 -19.07
C ARG A 369 2.14 16.10 -19.37
N SER A 370 2.56 16.99 -18.47
CA SER A 370 2.41 18.44 -18.61
C SER A 370 3.77 19.15 -18.50
N ASN A 371 3.87 20.32 -19.11
CA ASN A 371 5.03 21.19 -18.92
C ASN A 371 4.97 21.78 -17.51
N ILE A 372 6.00 21.53 -16.70
CA ILE A 372 6.10 22.11 -15.35
C ILE A 372 7.06 23.28 -15.43
N VAL A 373 6.53 24.47 -15.18
CA VAL A 373 7.26 25.75 -15.24
C VAL A 373 7.34 26.33 -13.83
N ASN A 374 8.47 26.91 -13.47
CA ASN A 374 8.59 27.65 -12.23
C ASN A 374 7.78 28.96 -12.35
N PRO A 375 6.77 29.20 -11.50
CA PRO A 375 5.91 30.38 -11.60
C PRO A 375 6.64 31.70 -11.32
N ILE A 376 7.82 31.66 -10.69
CA ILE A 376 8.60 32.86 -10.32
C ILE A 376 9.63 33.19 -11.40
N THR A 377 10.35 32.18 -11.91
CA THR A 377 11.48 32.38 -12.83
C THR A 377 11.13 32.16 -14.30
N ASP A 378 9.93 31.64 -14.59
CA ASP A 378 9.47 31.21 -15.93
C ASP A 378 10.40 30.16 -16.58
N GLU A 379 11.20 29.48 -15.76
CA GLU A 379 12.09 28.41 -16.20
C GLU A 379 11.31 27.09 -16.30
N VAL A 380 11.38 26.45 -17.47
CA VAL A 380 10.80 25.12 -17.67
C VAL A 380 11.67 24.10 -16.95
N ILE A 381 11.11 23.46 -15.91
CA ILE A 381 11.80 22.42 -15.15
C ILE A 381 11.72 21.09 -15.90
N VAL A 382 10.54 20.77 -16.45
CA VAL A 382 10.27 19.52 -17.18
C VAL A 382 9.31 19.78 -18.33
N ARG A 383 9.61 19.25 -19.51
CA ARG A 383 8.70 19.25 -20.66
C ARG A 383 7.76 18.03 -20.65
N GLU A 384 6.66 18.16 -21.38
CA GLU A 384 5.81 17.03 -21.72
C GLU A 384 6.63 15.91 -22.38
N ASN A 385 6.38 14.66 -21.95
CA ASN A 385 7.09 13.45 -22.37
C ASN A 385 8.57 13.40 -21.97
N GLU A 386 9.03 14.29 -21.10
CA GLU A 386 10.37 14.21 -20.50
C GLU A 386 10.37 13.38 -19.21
N MET A 387 11.43 12.60 -19.00
CA MET A 387 11.59 11.80 -17.79
C MET A 387 11.99 12.68 -16.61
N ILE A 388 11.30 12.49 -15.50
CA ILE A 388 11.58 13.12 -14.21
C ILE A 388 12.73 12.36 -13.53
N THR A 389 13.94 12.94 -13.59
CA THR A 389 15.11 12.44 -12.84
C THR A 389 15.00 12.79 -11.36
N GLY A 390 15.87 12.24 -10.51
CA GLY A 390 15.87 12.54 -9.08
C GLY A 390 16.12 14.02 -8.77
N GLU A 391 16.97 14.69 -9.55
CA GLU A 391 17.24 16.13 -9.42
C GLU A 391 16.01 16.97 -9.79
N ILE A 392 15.39 16.64 -10.91
CA ILE A 392 14.16 17.29 -11.37
C ILE A 392 13.04 17.10 -10.33
N ALA A 393 12.91 15.90 -9.78
CA ALA A 393 11.88 15.59 -8.79
C ALA A 393 12.02 16.47 -7.53
N ARG A 394 13.25 16.73 -7.06
CA ARG A 394 13.50 17.65 -5.94
C ARG A 394 13.17 19.10 -6.30
N LYS A 395 13.52 19.55 -7.51
CA LYS A 395 13.13 20.90 -7.98
C LYS A 395 11.61 21.08 -8.00
N ILE A 396 10.87 20.06 -8.41
CA ILE A 396 9.39 20.06 -8.40
C ILE A 396 8.86 20.16 -6.96
N GLU A 397 9.46 19.42 -6.03
CA GLU A 397 9.09 19.48 -4.61
C GLU A 397 9.42 20.84 -3.97
N GLU A 398 10.54 21.46 -4.33
CA GLU A 398 10.91 22.81 -3.88
C GLU A 398 9.96 23.91 -4.39
N LEU A 399 9.28 23.69 -5.52
CA LEU A 399 8.21 24.58 -5.97
C LEU A 399 6.97 24.56 -5.05
N GLY A 400 6.88 23.58 -4.14
CA GLY A 400 5.71 23.40 -3.28
C GLY A 400 4.48 22.85 -4.02
N LEU A 401 4.68 22.18 -5.16
CA LEU A 401 3.61 21.48 -5.86
C LEU A 401 3.21 20.23 -5.05
N GLU A 402 1.91 20.05 -4.80
CA GLU A 402 1.42 18.88 -4.06
C GLU A 402 1.09 17.69 -4.98
N LYS A 403 0.71 17.99 -6.23
CA LYS A 403 0.23 17.01 -7.22
C LYS A 403 0.73 17.34 -8.61
N ILE A 404 1.07 16.31 -9.37
CA ILE A 404 1.47 16.41 -10.78
C ILE A 404 0.81 15.31 -11.63
N GLN A 405 0.65 15.58 -12.93
CA GLN A 405 0.19 14.57 -13.88
C GLN A 405 1.37 13.85 -14.55
N ILE A 406 1.38 12.53 -14.43
CA ILE A 406 2.40 11.66 -15.00
C ILE A 406 1.79 10.61 -15.91
N ARG A 407 2.61 10.05 -16.81
CA ARG A 407 2.23 8.86 -17.58
C ARG A 407 2.33 7.60 -16.71
N SER A 408 1.46 6.64 -16.97
CA SER A 408 1.40 5.36 -16.24
C SER A 408 1.16 4.19 -17.19
N PRO A 409 1.61 2.97 -16.85
CA PRO A 409 1.22 1.75 -17.56
C PRO A 409 -0.30 1.55 -17.62
N MET A 410 -1.08 2.09 -16.67
CA MET A 410 -2.53 1.95 -16.64
C MET A 410 -3.25 2.74 -17.73
N THR A 411 -2.68 3.86 -18.19
CA THR A 411 -3.24 4.73 -19.26
C THR A 411 -2.57 4.49 -20.61
N CYS A 412 -1.76 3.43 -20.72
CA CYS A 412 -1.01 3.11 -21.92
C CYS A 412 -1.94 2.56 -23.01
N GLU A 413 -1.78 3.07 -24.24
CA GLU A 413 -2.60 2.69 -25.40
C GLU A 413 -1.85 1.77 -26.40
N ALA A 414 -0.74 1.17 -25.98
CA ALA A 414 -0.03 0.19 -26.80
C ALA A 414 -0.85 -1.11 -26.94
N GLU A 415 -1.01 -1.61 -28.17
CA GLU A 415 -1.80 -2.82 -28.47
C GLU A 415 -1.23 -4.09 -27.81
N LEU A 416 0.10 -4.21 -27.85
CA LEU A 416 0.85 -5.29 -27.22
C LEU A 416 1.79 -4.69 -26.17
N GLY A 417 1.69 -5.14 -24.92
CA GLY A 417 2.58 -4.71 -23.86
C GLY A 417 2.38 -3.25 -23.41
N VAL A 418 3.49 -2.53 -23.17
CA VAL A 418 3.50 -1.15 -22.65
C VAL A 418 4.55 -0.34 -23.42
N CYS A 419 4.35 0.97 -23.59
CA CYS A 419 5.38 1.83 -24.19
C CYS A 419 6.43 2.30 -23.16
N ALA A 420 7.63 2.61 -23.64
CA ALA A 420 8.74 3.05 -22.80
C ALA A 420 8.39 4.32 -21.99
N ASN A 421 7.70 5.29 -22.60
CA ASN A 421 7.32 6.54 -21.94
C ASN A 421 6.27 6.35 -20.84
N CYS A 422 5.34 5.40 -20.98
CA CYS A 422 4.36 5.11 -19.92
C CYS A 422 4.96 4.35 -18.74
N TYR A 423 5.99 3.52 -18.96
CA TYR A 423 6.71 2.83 -17.90
C TYR A 423 7.76 3.74 -17.21
N GLY A 424 8.43 4.57 -18.01
CA GLY A 424 9.48 5.48 -17.61
C GLY A 424 10.83 4.78 -17.38
N MET A 425 11.45 5.07 -16.25
CA MET A 425 12.79 4.61 -15.91
C MET A 425 12.80 3.14 -15.48
N ASP A 426 13.77 2.38 -15.98
CA ASP A 426 14.18 1.11 -15.39
C ASP A 426 14.92 1.35 -14.08
N LEU A 427 14.39 0.81 -12.99
CA LEU A 427 14.89 1.01 -11.64
C LEU A 427 16.25 0.34 -11.41
N SER A 428 16.64 -0.63 -12.25
CA SER A 428 17.92 -1.32 -12.14
C SER A 428 19.08 -0.54 -12.77
N THR A 429 18.82 0.16 -13.87
CA THR A 429 19.84 0.91 -14.62
C THR A 429 19.76 2.42 -14.43
N SER A 430 18.66 2.94 -13.85
CA SER A 430 18.35 4.38 -13.74
C SER A 430 18.31 5.11 -15.09
N ARG A 431 18.02 4.38 -16.17
CA ARG A 431 17.85 4.91 -17.52
C ARG A 431 16.44 4.66 -18.01
N LEU A 432 16.08 5.27 -19.14
CA LEU A 432 14.82 4.96 -19.81
C LEU A 432 14.80 3.48 -20.19
N VAL A 433 13.64 2.85 -20.00
CA VAL A 433 13.50 1.43 -20.24
C VAL A 433 13.76 1.09 -21.71
N GLU A 434 14.49 -0.01 -21.94
CA GLU A 434 14.81 -0.50 -23.28
C GLU A 434 13.64 -1.30 -23.87
N GLN A 435 13.50 -1.24 -25.20
CA GLN A 435 12.54 -2.07 -25.92
C GLN A 435 12.91 -3.55 -25.80
N GLY A 436 11.90 -4.40 -25.65
CA GLY A 436 12.06 -5.83 -25.41
C GLY A 436 12.18 -6.20 -23.92
N LEU A 437 12.28 -5.25 -22.98
CA LEU A 437 12.33 -5.60 -21.55
C LEU A 437 10.99 -6.19 -21.07
N ALA A 438 11.04 -7.37 -20.43
CA ALA A 438 9.88 -8.06 -19.88
C ALA A 438 9.41 -7.45 -18.54
N VAL A 439 8.88 -6.22 -18.59
CA VAL A 439 8.48 -5.45 -17.40
C VAL A 439 7.37 -6.11 -16.58
N GLY A 440 6.52 -6.93 -17.19
CA GLY A 440 5.49 -7.67 -16.49
C GLY A 440 6.03 -8.72 -15.52
N ILE A 441 7.02 -9.51 -15.95
CA ILE A 441 7.68 -10.51 -15.09
C ILE A 441 8.45 -9.80 -13.96
N ILE A 442 9.16 -8.72 -14.28
CA ILE A 442 9.85 -7.90 -13.28
C ILE A 442 8.85 -7.35 -12.25
N GLY A 443 7.69 -6.86 -12.72
CA GLY A 443 6.61 -6.40 -11.85
C GLY A 443 6.06 -7.48 -10.93
N ALA A 444 5.77 -8.67 -11.47
CA ALA A 444 5.29 -9.81 -10.70
C ALA A 444 6.30 -10.24 -9.62
N GLN A 445 7.58 -10.34 -9.96
CA GLN A 445 8.64 -10.69 -9.00
C GLN A 445 8.85 -9.61 -7.93
N SER A 446 8.79 -8.33 -8.32
CA SER A 446 8.94 -7.19 -7.40
C SER A 446 7.80 -7.05 -6.40
N ILE A 447 6.66 -7.71 -6.65
CA ILE A 447 5.52 -7.81 -5.72
C ILE A 447 5.61 -9.12 -4.91
N GLY A 448 5.93 -10.22 -5.60
CA GLY A 448 5.94 -11.57 -5.05
C GLY A 448 7.05 -11.85 -4.05
N GLU A 449 8.31 -11.54 -4.39
CA GLU A 449 9.47 -11.80 -3.51
C GLU A 449 9.36 -11.07 -2.16
N PRO A 450 9.03 -9.77 -2.13
CA PRO A 450 8.82 -9.11 -0.85
C PRO A 450 7.59 -9.66 -0.11
N GLY A 451 6.59 -10.16 -0.84
CA GLY A 451 5.44 -10.87 -0.26
C GLY A 451 5.84 -12.09 0.56
N THR A 452 6.85 -12.84 0.11
CA THR A 452 7.40 -13.99 0.86
C THR A 452 8.23 -13.50 2.05
N GLN A 453 8.90 -12.35 1.89
CA GLN A 453 9.61 -11.74 3.01
C GLN A 453 8.65 -11.28 4.13
N LEU A 454 7.42 -10.84 3.80
CA LEU A 454 6.40 -10.48 4.80
C LEU A 454 6.07 -11.67 5.70
N THR A 455 5.91 -12.86 5.11
CA THR A 455 5.57 -14.08 5.86
C THR A 455 6.77 -14.52 6.71
N MET A 456 7.99 -14.47 6.18
CA MET A 456 9.19 -14.86 6.93
C MET A 456 9.56 -13.92 8.09
N ARG A 457 9.37 -12.60 7.94
CA ARG A 457 9.69 -11.63 9.02
C ARG A 457 8.84 -11.81 10.27
N THR A 458 7.66 -12.42 10.11
CA THR A 458 6.79 -12.80 11.23
C THR A 458 7.51 -13.66 12.25
N PHE A 459 8.46 -14.51 11.85
CA PHE A 459 9.21 -15.37 12.78
C PHE A 459 9.88 -14.59 13.92
N HIS A 460 10.45 -13.42 13.62
CA HIS A 460 11.17 -12.60 14.62
C HIS A 460 10.24 -11.79 15.54
N ILE A 461 9.00 -11.57 15.12
CA ILE A 461 7.97 -10.84 15.87
C ILE A 461 7.00 -11.83 16.55
N GLY A 462 7.02 -13.10 16.12
CA GLY A 462 6.15 -14.19 16.56
C GLY A 462 6.14 -14.34 18.07
N GLY A 463 5.06 -13.82 18.67
CA GLY A 463 4.82 -13.90 20.09
C GLY A 463 4.85 -12.56 20.82
N VAL A 464 5.52 -11.52 20.34
CA VAL A 464 5.48 -10.19 20.97
C VAL A 464 4.33 -9.38 20.39
N ALA A 465 3.37 -9.02 21.24
CA ALA A 465 2.31 -8.12 20.84
C ALA A 465 2.83 -6.68 20.83
N ALA A 466 2.90 -6.06 19.65
CA ALA A 466 3.14 -4.63 19.51
C ALA A 466 1.78 -3.95 19.27
N ARG A 467 1.32 -3.21 20.28
CA ARG A 467 0.18 -2.31 20.16
C ARG A 467 0.74 -0.90 20.13
N ASP A 468 0.41 -0.13 19.10
CA ASP A 468 0.68 1.30 19.11
C ASP A 468 -0.27 1.94 20.15
N VAL A 469 0.29 2.74 21.05
CA VAL A 469 -0.50 3.49 22.03
C VAL A 469 -1.32 4.52 21.26
N GLU A 470 -2.64 4.51 21.42
CA GLU A 470 -3.48 5.57 20.86
C GLU A 470 -3.19 6.87 21.63
N ASP A 471 -2.82 7.92 20.90
CA ASP A 471 -2.62 9.24 21.48
C ASP A 471 -3.96 9.74 22.03
N SER A 472 -3.98 10.15 23.29
CA SER A 472 -5.17 10.71 23.96
C SER A 472 -5.31 12.22 23.74
N GLU A 473 -4.38 12.83 23.01
CA GLU A 473 -4.34 14.27 22.77
C GLU A 473 -3.79 14.63 21.39
N ILE A 474 -4.29 15.74 20.83
CA ILE A 474 -3.76 16.33 19.58
C ILE A 474 -2.92 17.54 19.92
N ARG A 475 -1.69 17.63 19.39
CA ARG A 475 -0.78 18.77 19.57
C ARG A 475 -0.46 19.46 18.24
N THR A 476 -0.46 20.79 18.23
CA THR A 476 -0.11 21.59 17.04
C THR A 476 1.39 21.51 16.73
N LYS A 477 1.78 21.52 15.45
CA LYS A 477 3.19 21.61 15.01
C LYS A 477 3.62 23.00 14.60
N PHE A 478 2.67 23.88 14.31
CA PHE A 478 2.95 25.23 13.84
C PHE A 478 2.28 26.26 14.75
N ALA A 479 3.00 27.35 14.99
CA ALA A 479 2.37 28.52 15.59
C ALA A 479 1.41 29.16 14.58
N GLY A 480 0.27 29.65 15.06
CA GLY A 480 -0.76 30.24 14.23
C GLY A 480 -2.03 30.51 15.04
N THR A 481 -3.11 30.80 14.33
CA THR A 481 -4.43 31.04 14.93
C THR A 481 -5.31 29.81 14.75
N ALA A 482 -5.83 29.24 15.83
CA ALA A 482 -6.70 28.07 15.76
C ALA A 482 -8.14 28.47 15.43
N HIS A 483 -8.63 28.10 14.25
CA HIS A 483 -9.97 28.42 13.76
C HIS A 483 -10.88 27.19 13.71
N TYR A 484 -12.10 27.31 14.19
CA TYR A 484 -13.08 26.24 14.23
C TYR A 484 -13.81 26.11 12.89
N THR A 485 -13.69 24.95 12.25
CA THR A 485 -14.42 24.62 11.03
C THR A 485 -15.47 23.57 11.35
N GLN A 486 -16.76 23.93 11.24
CA GLN A 486 -17.89 23.01 11.48
C GLN A 486 -17.86 22.36 12.89
N LEU A 487 -17.25 23.03 13.87
CA LEU A 487 -17.10 22.54 15.23
C LEU A 487 -18.16 23.18 16.15
N GLU A 488 -19.05 22.35 16.70
CA GLU A 488 -19.99 22.78 17.75
C GLU A 488 -19.41 22.48 19.12
N VAL A 489 -19.28 23.51 19.94
CA VAL A 489 -18.67 23.43 21.28
C VAL A 489 -19.67 23.87 22.33
N ILE A 490 -19.72 23.12 23.43
CA ILE A 490 -20.46 23.49 24.63
C ILE A 490 -19.52 23.58 25.81
N GLU A 491 -19.90 24.38 26.81
CA GLU A 491 -19.17 24.48 28.07
C GLU A 491 -19.99 23.80 29.16
N SER A 492 -19.46 22.71 29.72
CA SER A 492 -20.11 21.92 30.78
C SER A 492 -19.10 21.70 31.90
N GLU A 493 -19.46 22.03 33.14
CA GLU A 493 -18.58 21.91 34.33
C GLU A 493 -17.20 22.60 34.19
N GLY A 494 -17.11 23.68 33.42
CA GLY A 494 -15.85 24.42 33.18
C GLY A 494 -14.91 23.74 32.17
N GLN A 495 -15.38 22.71 31.45
CA GLN A 495 -14.68 22.07 30.35
C GLN A 495 -15.44 22.28 29.03
N LYS A 496 -14.70 22.55 27.95
CA LYS A 496 -15.27 22.74 26.61
C LYS A 496 -15.32 21.40 25.89
N ILE A 497 -16.50 20.95 25.46
CA ILE A 497 -16.70 19.62 24.87
C ILE A 497 -17.20 19.77 23.43
N SER A 498 -16.59 19.02 22.51
CA SER A 498 -17.02 18.93 21.10
C SER A 498 -18.25 18.04 20.93
N LEU A 499 -19.30 18.54 20.27
CA LEU A 499 -20.51 17.77 19.93
C LEU A 499 -20.54 17.32 18.46
N SER A 500 -19.83 18.03 17.59
CA SER A 500 -19.85 17.81 16.14
C SER A 500 -18.96 16.64 15.71
N ARG A 501 -19.50 15.74 14.87
CA ARG A 501 -18.74 14.61 14.27
C ARG A 501 -17.77 15.00 13.17
N GLN A 502 -18.03 16.09 12.46
CA GLN A 502 -17.23 16.58 11.33
C GLN A 502 -16.42 17.84 11.70
N GLY A 503 -16.39 18.21 12.99
CA GLY A 503 -15.71 19.41 13.44
C GLY A 503 -14.19 19.27 13.33
N ALA A 504 -13.55 20.34 12.88
CA ALA A 504 -12.10 20.42 12.76
C ALA A 504 -11.56 21.74 13.30
N ILE A 505 -10.34 21.71 13.85
CA ILE A 505 -9.54 22.90 14.12
C ILE A 505 -8.55 23.07 12.98
N SER A 506 -8.64 24.21 12.30
CA SER A 506 -7.70 24.63 11.26
C SER A 506 -6.73 25.66 11.82
N ILE A 507 -5.43 25.46 11.67
CA ILE A 507 -4.40 26.41 12.09
C ILE A 507 -4.12 27.36 10.94
N LEU A 508 -4.45 28.63 11.12
CA LEU A 508 -4.25 29.70 10.16
C LEU A 508 -2.90 30.40 10.41
N ASP A 509 -2.20 30.76 9.34
CA ASP A 509 -1.05 31.66 9.39
C ASP A 509 -1.50 33.12 9.60
N GLY A 510 -0.57 34.04 9.92
CA GLY A 510 -0.85 35.47 10.07
C GLY A 510 -1.35 36.19 8.80
N LYS A 511 -1.51 35.46 7.69
CA LYS A 511 -2.11 35.90 6.41
C LYS A 511 -3.47 35.24 6.12
N GLY A 512 -4.07 34.53 7.07
CA GLY A 512 -5.37 33.87 6.93
C GLY A 512 -5.37 32.63 6.02
N ARG A 513 -4.20 32.04 5.73
CA ARG A 513 -4.10 30.78 4.98
C ARG A 513 -4.10 29.60 5.93
N GLU A 514 -4.88 28.58 5.61
CA GLU A 514 -4.89 27.32 6.33
C GLU A 514 -3.56 26.58 6.14
N ARG A 515 -2.87 26.29 7.24
CA ARG A 515 -1.63 25.49 7.25
C ARG A 515 -1.88 24.04 7.59
N GLU A 516 -2.68 23.79 8.63
CA GLU A 516 -3.01 22.44 9.09
C GLU A 516 -4.49 22.37 9.47
N LYS A 517 -5.07 21.17 9.34
CA LYS A 517 -6.45 20.86 9.71
C LYS A 517 -6.49 19.60 10.54
N TYR A 518 -7.04 19.69 11.74
CA TYR A 518 -7.18 18.59 12.70
C TYR A 518 -8.65 18.23 12.89
N ASN A 519 -9.03 16.99 12.59
CA ASN A 519 -10.38 16.51 12.85
C ASN A 519 -10.53 16.15 14.33
N ILE A 520 -11.55 16.69 14.99
CA ILE A 520 -11.77 16.51 16.43
C ILE A 520 -12.84 15.44 16.66
N PRO A 521 -12.57 14.41 17.48
CA PRO A 521 -13.58 13.42 17.82
C PRO A 521 -14.68 14.02 18.71
N VAL A 522 -15.89 13.46 18.61
CA VAL A 522 -17.01 13.83 19.49
C VAL A 522 -16.67 13.50 20.94
N GLY A 523 -17.01 14.41 21.85
CA GLY A 523 -16.73 14.30 23.27
C GLY A 523 -15.29 14.64 23.65
N ALA A 524 -14.46 15.12 22.71
CA ALA A 524 -13.14 15.65 23.05
C ALA A 524 -13.27 16.95 23.86
N HIS A 525 -12.46 17.06 24.90
CA HIS A 525 -12.25 18.25 25.69
C HIS A 525 -11.30 19.19 24.94
N LEU A 526 -11.77 20.39 24.60
CA LEU A 526 -11.01 21.42 23.90
C LEU A 526 -10.25 22.27 24.91
N LEU A 527 -8.96 22.45 24.67
CA LEU A 527 -8.05 23.24 25.52
C LEU A 527 -7.76 24.63 24.95
N VAL A 528 -8.17 24.87 23.71
CA VAL A 528 -7.89 26.06 22.92
C VAL A 528 -9.20 26.71 22.52
N ASP A 529 -9.22 28.04 22.35
CA ASP A 529 -10.40 28.80 21.94
C ASP A 529 -10.42 29.10 20.45
N ASN A 530 -11.62 29.32 19.91
CA ASN A 530 -11.77 29.76 18.54
C ASN A 530 -11.05 31.10 18.34
N ASP A 531 -10.25 31.17 17.28
CA ASP A 531 -9.41 32.31 16.90
C ASP A 531 -8.34 32.69 17.92
N SER A 532 -7.93 31.76 18.80
CA SER A 532 -6.82 31.99 19.73
C SER A 532 -5.46 31.67 19.10
N GLU A 533 -4.42 32.39 19.55
CA GLU A 533 -3.04 32.09 19.16
C GLU A 533 -2.55 30.82 19.84
N VAL A 534 -2.03 29.89 19.04
CA VAL A 534 -1.41 28.66 19.50
C VAL A 534 0.08 28.67 19.25
N VAL A 535 0.84 28.12 20.19
CA VAL A 535 2.28 27.90 20.06
C VAL A 535 2.58 26.48 19.59
N VAL A 536 3.76 26.30 18.99
CA VAL A 536 4.25 24.99 18.56
C VAL A 536 4.28 24.02 19.74
N GLY A 537 3.60 22.88 19.61
CA GLY A 537 3.53 21.82 20.60
C GLY A 537 2.41 21.96 21.62
N GLN A 538 1.56 22.98 21.53
CA GLN A 538 0.41 23.15 22.41
C GLN A 538 -0.66 22.08 22.14
N SER A 539 -1.27 21.55 23.20
CA SER A 539 -2.36 20.57 23.11
C SER A 539 -3.67 21.28 22.74
N LEU A 540 -4.31 20.84 21.65
CA LEU A 540 -5.56 21.39 21.12
C LEU A 540 -6.78 20.77 21.80
N CYS A 541 -6.78 19.44 21.94
CA CYS A 541 -7.86 18.70 22.57
C CYS A 541 -7.39 17.39 23.20
N GLN A 542 -8.16 16.90 24.17
CA GLN A 542 -7.94 15.64 24.88
C GLN A 542 -9.23 14.80 24.88
N TRP A 543 -9.12 13.48 24.78
CA TRP A 543 -10.28 12.58 24.86
C TRP A 543 -9.91 11.24 25.50
N ASP A 544 -10.93 10.49 25.91
CA ASP A 544 -10.73 9.11 26.38
C ASP A 544 -10.48 8.17 25.18
N PRO A 545 -9.30 7.52 25.07
CA PRO A 545 -9.01 6.62 23.97
C PRO A 545 -9.85 5.32 24.00
N HIS A 546 -10.40 4.94 25.15
CA HIS A 546 -11.02 3.62 25.33
C HIS A 546 -12.54 3.61 25.14
N SER A 547 -13.17 4.78 25.15
CA SER A 547 -14.63 4.90 25.02
C SER A 547 -15.00 5.99 24.01
N ILE A 548 -16.05 5.73 23.24
CA ILE A 548 -16.70 6.73 22.39
C ILE A 548 -17.96 7.18 23.14
N PRO A 549 -17.99 8.43 23.63
CA PRO A 549 -19.16 8.95 24.32
C PRO A 549 -20.28 9.30 23.33
N ILE A 550 -21.52 8.95 23.69
CA ILE A 550 -22.74 9.40 23.01
C ILE A 550 -23.35 10.49 23.89
N LEU A 551 -23.22 11.75 23.45
CA LEU A 551 -23.63 12.93 24.20
C LEU A 551 -24.99 13.45 23.70
N ALA A 552 -25.77 14.04 24.62
CA ALA A 552 -27.02 14.71 24.29
C ALA A 552 -26.78 15.99 23.47
N THR A 553 -27.33 16.05 22.26
CA THR A 553 -27.24 17.23 21.37
C THR A 553 -28.15 18.38 21.78
N VAL A 554 -29.22 18.09 22.52
CA VAL A 554 -30.23 19.04 23.00
C VAL A 554 -30.58 18.72 24.44
N ALA A 555 -31.10 19.71 25.19
CA ALA A 555 -31.63 19.45 26.53
C ALA A 555 -33.05 18.86 26.43
N GLY A 556 -33.39 17.92 27.31
CA GLY A 556 -34.70 17.27 27.29
C GLY A 556 -34.84 16.16 28.33
N VAL A 557 -36.01 15.54 28.36
CA VAL A 557 -36.28 14.34 29.16
C VAL A 557 -35.96 13.11 28.32
N VAL A 558 -35.11 12.23 28.84
CA VAL A 558 -34.73 10.97 28.21
C VAL A 558 -35.95 10.06 28.10
N HIS A 559 -36.21 9.56 26.90
CA HIS A 559 -37.24 8.57 26.63
C HIS A 559 -36.67 7.39 25.85
N PHE A 560 -36.81 6.20 26.41
CA PHE A 560 -36.36 4.96 25.78
C PHE A 560 -37.35 4.49 24.71
N VAL A 561 -36.85 4.29 23.49
CA VAL A 561 -37.61 3.68 22.40
C VAL A 561 -36.90 2.41 21.97
N ASP A 562 -37.65 1.31 21.87
CA ASP A 562 -37.15 -0.03 21.55
C ASP A 562 -36.03 -0.55 22.48
N ILE A 563 -35.96 -0.06 23.72
CA ILE A 563 -35.07 -0.57 24.78
C ILE A 563 -35.89 -1.46 25.72
N ILE A 564 -35.88 -2.76 25.43
CA ILE A 564 -36.57 -3.81 26.17
C ILE A 564 -35.55 -4.79 26.75
N ASP A 565 -35.62 -4.98 28.06
CA ASP A 565 -34.77 -5.90 28.81
C ASP A 565 -34.95 -7.34 28.32
N GLY A 566 -33.84 -8.04 28.07
CA GLY A 566 -33.80 -9.44 27.63
C GLY A 566 -33.82 -9.65 26.11
N GLU A 567 -34.36 -8.71 25.33
CA GLU A 567 -34.36 -8.78 23.86
C GLU A 567 -33.34 -7.85 23.20
N THR A 568 -33.42 -6.56 23.50
CA THR A 568 -32.57 -5.52 22.89
C THR A 568 -31.45 -5.08 23.83
N VAL A 569 -31.67 -5.20 25.14
CA VAL A 569 -30.71 -4.87 26.19
C VAL A 569 -30.52 -6.05 27.11
N ARG A 570 -29.27 -6.43 27.33
CA ARG A 570 -28.87 -7.38 28.35
C ARG A 570 -28.51 -6.62 29.62
N LEU A 571 -29.24 -6.92 30.69
CA LEU A 571 -28.88 -6.49 32.04
C LEU A 571 -27.72 -7.36 32.52
N GLU A 572 -26.52 -6.78 32.54
CA GLU A 572 -25.38 -7.42 33.16
C GLU A 572 -25.27 -6.88 34.59
N LYS A 573 -25.50 -7.77 35.55
CA LYS A 573 -25.25 -7.49 36.95
C LYS A 573 -23.77 -7.69 37.19
N ASP A 574 -23.06 -6.62 37.50
CA ASP A 574 -21.68 -6.73 37.93
C ASP A 574 -21.62 -7.52 39.24
N ILE A 575 -20.92 -8.65 39.21
CA ILE A 575 -20.89 -9.67 40.27
C ILE A 575 -20.40 -9.07 41.59
N ASN A 576 -19.56 -8.03 41.54
CA ASN A 576 -18.92 -7.44 42.73
C ASN A 576 -19.68 -6.24 43.31
N THR A 577 -20.28 -5.39 42.47
CA THR A 577 -20.93 -4.15 42.93
C THR A 577 -22.44 -4.21 43.01
N GLY A 578 -23.05 -5.21 42.37
CA GLY A 578 -24.49 -5.28 42.23
C GLY A 578 -25.08 -4.14 41.39
N LYS A 579 -24.26 -3.27 40.78
CA LYS A 579 -24.71 -2.25 39.82
C LYS A 579 -25.22 -2.96 38.57
N MET A 580 -26.42 -2.58 38.16
CA MET A 580 -27.06 -3.08 36.95
C MET A 580 -26.58 -2.22 35.78
N ARG A 581 -25.89 -2.82 34.81
CA ARG A 581 -25.52 -2.15 33.57
C ARG A 581 -26.42 -2.64 32.44
N ARG A 582 -26.96 -1.70 31.68
CA ARG A 582 -27.77 -1.96 30.47
C ARG A 582 -26.83 -1.97 29.27
N ILE A 583 -26.52 -3.16 28.76
CA ILE A 583 -25.69 -3.33 27.57
C ILE A 583 -26.59 -3.66 26.40
N VAL A 584 -26.53 -2.86 25.34
CA VAL A 584 -27.26 -3.13 24.10
C VAL A 584 -26.70 -4.38 23.43
N THR A 585 -27.54 -5.39 23.19
CA THR A 585 -27.14 -6.60 22.46
C THR A 585 -27.20 -6.36 20.95
N ASP A 586 -26.39 -7.10 20.19
CA ASP A 586 -26.47 -7.08 18.73
C ASP A 586 -27.87 -7.51 18.27
N LEU A 587 -28.51 -6.61 17.51
CA LEU A 587 -29.93 -6.63 17.20
C LEU A 587 -30.31 -7.85 16.37
N LYS A 588 -31.12 -8.75 16.94
CA LYS A 588 -31.80 -9.84 16.22
C LYS A 588 -33.29 -9.47 16.08
N GLY A 589 -33.65 -8.71 15.03
CA GLY A 589 -35.04 -8.34 14.72
C GLY A 589 -35.22 -6.91 14.18
N ASP A 590 -36.47 -6.43 14.13
CA ASP A 590 -36.87 -5.12 13.58
C ASP A 590 -36.85 -3.95 14.60
N ARG A 591 -36.48 -4.21 15.87
CA ARG A 591 -36.45 -3.23 16.97
C ARG A 591 -35.10 -2.52 17.03
N HIS A 592 -35.05 -1.21 17.29
CA HIS A 592 -33.81 -0.41 17.30
C HIS A 592 -33.69 0.48 18.54
N PRO A 593 -32.88 0.09 19.54
CA PRO A 593 -32.74 0.85 20.77
C PRO A 593 -32.23 2.26 20.45
N GLN A 594 -33.05 3.24 20.77
CA GLN A 594 -32.73 4.65 20.61
C GLN A 594 -33.17 5.42 21.86
N ILE A 595 -32.46 6.51 22.12
CA ILE A 595 -32.77 7.45 23.19
C ILE A 595 -33.34 8.71 22.54
N ASP A 596 -34.61 8.98 22.78
CA ASP A 596 -35.29 10.20 22.38
C ASP A 596 -35.17 11.24 23.51
N LEU A 597 -34.98 12.50 23.15
CA LEU A 597 -34.97 13.63 24.08
C LEU A 597 -36.25 14.43 23.84
N LYS A 598 -37.19 14.38 24.78
CA LYS A 598 -38.53 14.98 24.68
C LYS A 598 -38.69 16.21 25.56
N SER A 599 -39.66 17.06 25.23
CA SER A 599 -40.12 18.15 26.11
C SER A 599 -40.78 17.62 27.39
N GLU A 600 -40.87 18.43 28.46
CA GLU A 600 -41.52 18.07 29.73
C GLU A 600 -42.98 17.61 29.56
N ASP A 601 -43.65 18.04 28.49
CA ASP A 601 -45.03 17.64 28.12
C ASP A 601 -45.13 16.35 27.28
N GLY A 602 -44.00 15.72 26.92
CA GLY A 602 -43.92 14.43 26.23
C GLY A 602 -44.40 14.39 24.77
N LYS A 603 -44.86 15.51 24.21
CA LYS A 603 -45.44 15.60 22.85
C LYS A 603 -44.44 15.91 21.73
N GLU A 604 -43.35 16.60 22.03
CA GLU A 604 -42.33 16.98 21.02
C GLU A 604 -40.99 16.32 21.33
N THR A 605 -40.40 15.67 20.32
CA THR A 605 -39.05 15.10 20.36
C THR A 605 -38.07 16.12 19.80
N PHE A 606 -37.18 16.64 20.64
CA PHE A 606 -36.16 17.63 20.25
C PHE A 606 -34.94 16.98 19.59
N GLY A 607 -34.67 15.71 19.87
CA GLY A 607 -33.56 14.98 19.26
C GLY A 607 -33.64 13.48 19.56
N PHE A 608 -33.02 12.66 18.71
CA PHE A 608 -32.95 11.20 18.89
C PHE A 608 -31.53 10.71 18.67
N HIS A 609 -31.11 9.72 19.45
CA HIS A 609 -29.78 9.12 19.43
C HIS A 609 -29.88 7.60 19.32
N TYR A 610 -29.38 7.03 18.23
CA TYR A 610 -29.31 5.59 18.07
C TYR A 610 -28.19 4.99 18.92
N LEU A 611 -28.48 3.87 19.58
CA LEU A 611 -27.48 3.12 20.33
C LEU A 611 -26.93 1.97 19.48
N PRO A 612 -25.62 1.94 19.18
CA PRO A 612 -25.03 0.81 18.49
C PRO A 612 -25.00 -0.44 19.39
N GLY A 613 -24.84 -1.61 18.77
CA GLY A 613 -24.59 -2.85 19.50
C GLY A 613 -23.39 -2.69 20.46
N LYS A 614 -23.49 -3.29 21.65
CA LYS A 614 -22.53 -3.19 22.77
C LYS A 614 -22.42 -1.82 23.43
N ALA A 615 -23.25 -0.84 23.08
CA ALA A 615 -23.33 0.41 23.84
C ALA A 615 -23.81 0.15 25.28
N ILE A 616 -23.21 0.84 26.23
CA ILE A 616 -23.58 0.82 27.65
C ILE A 616 -24.37 2.08 27.92
N ILE A 617 -25.63 1.91 28.32
CA ILE A 617 -26.52 3.03 28.64
C ILE A 617 -26.22 3.50 30.07
N GLU A 618 -25.92 4.78 30.24
CA GLU A 618 -25.62 5.36 31.56
C GLU A 618 -26.78 6.15 32.16
N VAL A 619 -27.76 6.57 31.35
CA VAL A 619 -28.94 7.30 31.81
C VAL A 619 -30.13 6.38 32.10
N GLU A 620 -31.06 6.86 32.92
CA GLU A 620 -32.34 6.20 33.18
C GLU A 620 -33.48 6.90 32.41
N ASP A 621 -34.50 6.13 32.04
CA ASP A 621 -35.71 6.63 31.39
C ASP A 621 -36.42 7.67 32.28
N GLY A 622 -36.84 8.79 31.71
CA GLY A 622 -37.48 9.90 32.42
C GLY A 622 -36.52 10.89 33.10
N THR A 623 -35.21 10.70 32.99
CA THR A 623 -34.22 11.64 33.56
C THR A 623 -34.13 12.92 32.71
N ARG A 624 -34.09 14.09 33.35
CA ARG A 624 -33.80 15.36 32.68
C ARG A 624 -32.30 15.47 32.42
N VAL A 625 -31.92 15.66 31.16
CA VAL A 625 -30.52 15.83 30.74
C VAL A 625 -30.31 17.20 30.11
N GLU A 626 -29.12 17.76 30.33
CA GLU A 626 -28.68 18.99 29.69
C GLU A 626 -27.94 18.66 28.39
N ARG A 627 -27.77 19.66 27.53
CA ARG A 627 -26.97 19.51 26.32
C ARG A 627 -25.53 19.18 26.72
N GLY A 628 -24.98 18.08 26.23
CA GLY A 628 -23.65 17.60 26.59
C GLY A 628 -23.59 16.46 27.58
N THR A 629 -24.70 16.10 28.24
CA THR A 629 -24.72 14.98 29.18
C THR A 629 -24.46 13.66 28.44
N LEU A 630 -23.66 12.78 29.05
CA LEU A 630 -23.38 11.44 28.53
C LEU A 630 -24.63 10.56 28.64
N LEU A 631 -25.17 10.14 27.49
CA LEU A 631 -26.34 9.25 27.40
C LEU A 631 -25.91 7.79 27.46
N ALA A 632 -24.91 7.44 26.66
CA ALA A 632 -24.36 6.11 26.56
C ALA A 632 -22.91 6.19 26.16
N LYS A 633 -22.17 5.10 26.36
CA LYS A 633 -20.79 4.96 25.87
C LYS A 633 -20.63 3.65 25.15
N THR A 634 -19.86 3.66 24.08
CA THR A 634 -19.46 2.44 23.38
C THR A 634 -17.98 2.24 23.63
N ALA A 635 -17.57 1.02 24.01
CA ALA A 635 -16.16 0.70 24.04
C ALA A 635 -15.60 0.92 22.62
N ARG A 636 -14.54 1.70 22.49
CA ARG A 636 -13.90 1.89 21.19
C ARG A 636 -13.39 0.52 20.76
N ASP A 637 -13.90 -0.01 19.66
CA ASP A 637 -13.33 -1.20 19.04
C ASP A 637 -11.92 -0.81 18.63
N VAL A 638 -10.97 -1.16 19.50
CA VAL A 638 -9.54 -0.98 19.23
C VAL A 638 -9.31 -1.65 17.91
N THR A 639 -8.90 -0.87 16.90
CA THR A 639 -8.51 -1.39 15.61
C THR A 639 -7.59 -2.56 15.91
N GLY A 640 -8.07 -3.79 15.68
CA GLY A 640 -7.36 -4.97 16.12
C GLY A 640 -5.93 -4.86 15.65
N THR A 641 -4.96 -5.30 16.48
CA THR A 641 -3.54 -5.31 16.12
C THR A 641 -3.48 -5.75 14.68
N GLN A 642 -3.09 -4.86 13.75
CA GLN A 642 -3.08 -5.21 12.34
C GLN A 642 -2.14 -6.40 12.25
N ASP A 643 -2.73 -7.59 12.13
CA ASP A 643 -1.99 -8.82 12.24
C ASP A 643 -1.00 -8.77 11.08
N ILE A 644 0.28 -8.66 11.40
CA ILE A 644 1.38 -8.62 10.42
C ILE A 644 1.23 -9.81 9.47
N THR A 645 0.66 -10.91 9.96
CA THR A 645 0.42 -12.15 9.22
C THR A 645 -0.85 -12.13 8.35
N GLY A 646 -1.73 -11.13 8.49
CA GLY A 646 -2.97 -10.95 7.72
C GLY A 646 -2.80 -10.12 6.43
N GLY A 647 -1.64 -9.49 6.24
CA GLY A 647 -1.37 -8.64 5.08
C GLY A 647 -1.43 -9.38 3.73
N LEU A 648 -0.79 -10.54 3.62
CA LEU A 648 -0.73 -11.28 2.34
C LEU A 648 -2.09 -11.84 1.89
N PRO A 649 -2.92 -12.45 2.78
CA PRO A 649 -4.29 -12.82 2.41
C PRO A 649 -5.10 -11.63 1.89
N ARG A 650 -4.96 -10.46 2.52
CA ARG A 650 -5.63 -9.23 2.06
C ARG A 650 -5.15 -8.79 0.67
N VAL A 651 -3.85 -8.83 0.40
CA VAL A 651 -3.30 -8.54 -0.94
C VAL A 651 -3.87 -9.51 -1.98
N THR A 652 -3.96 -10.79 -1.62
CA THR A 652 -4.53 -11.83 -2.50
C THR A 652 -6.02 -11.57 -2.76
N GLU A 653 -6.80 -11.21 -1.75
CA GLU A 653 -8.22 -10.85 -1.91
C GLU A 653 -8.41 -9.67 -2.87
N ILE A 654 -7.55 -8.65 -2.77
CA ILE A 654 -7.59 -7.45 -3.62
C ILE A 654 -7.24 -7.81 -5.07
N PHE A 655 -6.16 -8.57 -5.30
CA PHE A 655 -5.78 -9.00 -6.65
C PHE A 655 -6.77 -9.98 -7.28
N GLU A 656 -7.48 -10.76 -6.48
CA GLU A 656 -8.58 -11.62 -6.97
C GLU A 656 -9.90 -10.85 -7.14
N ALA A 657 -9.91 -9.53 -6.88
CA ALA A 657 -11.08 -8.66 -6.94
C ALA A 657 -12.30 -9.26 -6.19
N ARG A 658 -12.05 -9.93 -5.05
CA ARG A 658 -13.08 -10.58 -4.24
C ARG A 658 -13.92 -9.53 -3.52
N LYS A 659 -15.21 -9.79 -3.38
CA LYS A 659 -16.08 -8.98 -2.53
C LYS A 659 -15.68 -9.20 -1.07
N PRO A 660 -15.38 -8.14 -0.30
CA PRO A 660 -15.13 -8.26 1.13
C PRO A 660 -16.33 -8.91 1.83
N LYS A 661 -16.08 -9.63 2.94
CA LYS A 661 -17.15 -10.27 3.73
C LYS A 661 -18.14 -9.25 4.27
N ASP A 662 -17.64 -8.08 4.68
CA ASP A 662 -18.46 -6.98 5.18
C ASP A 662 -18.21 -5.70 4.37
N PRO A 663 -18.89 -5.50 3.23
CA PRO A 663 -18.60 -4.38 2.33
C PRO A 663 -19.27 -3.08 2.79
N ALA A 664 -18.61 -1.96 2.57
CA ALA A 664 -19.25 -0.65 2.68
C ALA A 664 -20.14 -0.36 1.47
N VAL A 665 -21.30 0.26 1.73
CA VAL A 665 -22.23 0.71 0.68
C VAL A 665 -21.83 2.11 0.25
N ILE A 666 -21.70 2.34 -1.06
CA ILE A 666 -21.37 3.65 -1.65
C ILE A 666 -22.58 4.29 -2.33
N ALA A 667 -22.63 5.62 -2.30
CA ALA A 667 -23.60 6.42 -3.03
C ALA A 667 -23.44 6.22 -4.54
N GLU A 668 -24.55 5.98 -5.26
CA GLU A 668 -24.54 5.81 -6.72
C GLU A 668 -24.71 7.13 -7.46
N ILE A 669 -25.35 8.10 -6.83
CA ILE A 669 -25.63 9.42 -7.38
C ILE A 669 -25.24 10.51 -6.38
N ASP A 670 -25.00 11.71 -6.89
CA ASP A 670 -24.87 12.91 -6.07
C ASP A 670 -26.28 13.31 -5.57
N GLY A 671 -26.41 13.70 -4.31
CA GLY A 671 -27.70 14.15 -3.78
C GLY A 671 -27.76 14.25 -2.26
N VAL A 672 -28.94 14.63 -1.78
CA VAL A 672 -29.25 14.71 -0.34
C VAL A 672 -29.69 13.34 0.16
N VAL A 673 -29.18 12.96 1.32
CA VAL A 673 -29.50 11.68 1.97
C VAL A 673 -30.83 11.78 2.71
N GLU A 674 -31.77 10.92 2.36
CA GLU A 674 -33.00 10.65 3.10
C GLU A 674 -32.94 9.21 3.64
N LEU A 675 -33.39 9.02 4.88
CA LEU A 675 -33.46 7.69 5.48
C LEU A 675 -34.87 7.14 5.26
N GLY A 676 -34.99 6.13 4.41
CA GLY A 676 -36.27 5.52 4.05
C GLY A 676 -36.76 4.49 5.07
N ASP A 677 -37.99 4.03 4.87
CA ASP A 677 -38.63 3.02 5.71
C ASP A 677 -37.91 1.66 5.65
N LYS A 678 -37.98 0.94 6.77
CA LYS A 678 -37.38 -0.40 6.92
C LYS A 678 -38.19 -1.41 6.10
N ARG A 679 -37.53 -2.13 5.20
CA ARG A 679 -38.13 -3.27 4.48
C ARG A 679 -37.31 -4.52 4.76
N HIS A 680 -37.95 -5.58 5.26
CA HIS A 680 -37.38 -6.93 5.43
C HIS A 680 -36.01 -6.98 6.15
N GLY A 681 -35.85 -6.30 7.30
CA GLY A 681 -34.58 -6.37 8.03
C GLY A 681 -33.39 -5.74 7.28
N LYS A 682 -33.63 -4.83 6.33
CA LYS A 682 -32.63 -3.94 5.71
C LYS A 682 -33.07 -2.48 5.75
N ARG A 683 -32.12 -1.58 6.07
CA ARG A 683 -32.37 -0.14 6.16
C ARG A 683 -32.19 0.44 4.78
N THR A 684 -33.11 1.29 4.34
CA THR A 684 -33.00 1.95 3.05
C THR A 684 -32.45 3.36 3.24
N ILE A 685 -31.45 3.71 2.44
CA ILE A 685 -30.93 5.07 2.32
C ILE A 685 -31.32 5.52 0.93
N ILE A 686 -32.15 6.56 0.84
CA ILE A 686 -32.60 7.15 -0.41
C ILE A 686 -31.70 8.35 -0.64
N ILE A 687 -31.03 8.41 -1.78
CA ILE A 687 -30.31 9.62 -2.19
C ILE A 687 -31.16 10.27 -3.26
N ARG A 688 -31.50 11.54 -3.05
CA ARG A 688 -32.29 12.33 -4.00
C ARG A 688 -31.45 13.45 -4.56
N ASN A 689 -31.34 13.50 -5.88
CA ASN A 689 -30.70 14.62 -6.55
C ASN A 689 -31.75 15.71 -6.83
N GLU A 690 -31.58 16.89 -6.24
CA GLU A 690 -32.55 17.99 -6.37
C GLU A 690 -32.65 18.56 -7.79
N GLU A 691 -31.60 18.45 -8.61
CA GLU A 691 -31.56 19.03 -9.96
C GLU A 691 -32.13 18.09 -11.03
N THR A 692 -31.97 16.78 -10.87
CA THR A 692 -32.36 15.78 -11.87
C THR A 692 -33.63 15.01 -11.50
N GLU A 693 -34.17 15.20 -10.30
CA GLU A 693 -35.29 14.45 -9.72
C GLU A 693 -35.09 12.91 -9.67
N ILE A 694 -33.87 12.43 -9.93
CA ILE A 694 -33.54 11.00 -9.85
C ILE A 694 -33.31 10.62 -8.39
N GLU A 695 -34.02 9.58 -7.94
CA GLU A 695 -33.80 8.94 -6.64
C GLU A 695 -33.17 7.56 -6.80
N ARG A 696 -32.21 7.23 -5.92
CA ARG A 696 -31.62 5.89 -5.82
C ARG A 696 -31.73 5.37 -4.41
N ILE A 697 -32.21 4.14 -4.29
CA ILE A 697 -32.41 3.45 -3.02
C ILE A 697 -31.23 2.50 -2.78
N HIS A 698 -30.57 2.68 -1.64
CA HIS A 698 -29.45 1.89 -1.18
C HIS A 698 -29.87 1.03 0.02
N GLU A 699 -29.69 -0.28 -0.07
CA GLU A 699 -29.98 -1.19 1.03
C GLU A 699 -28.75 -1.42 1.92
N VAL A 700 -28.91 -1.20 3.22
CA VAL A 700 -27.88 -1.42 4.25
C VAL A 700 -28.33 -2.51 5.22
N THR A 701 -27.44 -3.46 5.50
CA THR A 701 -27.66 -4.51 6.51
C THR A 701 -27.82 -3.92 7.90
N HIS A 702 -28.75 -4.46 8.68
CA HIS A 702 -29.01 -4.00 10.05
C HIS A 702 -27.77 -4.13 10.94
N GLY A 703 -27.51 -3.13 11.78
CA GLY A 703 -26.36 -3.07 12.71
C GLY A 703 -25.11 -2.38 12.18
N LYS A 704 -25.01 -2.06 10.89
CA LYS A 704 -23.88 -1.27 10.37
C LYS A 704 -23.93 0.17 10.82
N HIS A 705 -22.77 0.67 11.26
CA HIS A 705 -22.60 2.08 11.56
C HIS A 705 -22.67 2.91 10.26
N LEU A 706 -23.58 3.89 10.26
CA LEU A 706 -23.76 4.83 9.16
C LEU A 706 -22.80 6.00 9.34
N ARG A 707 -22.13 6.41 8.27
CA ARG A 707 -21.30 7.63 8.26
C ARG A 707 -22.12 8.89 8.00
N VAL A 708 -23.27 8.73 7.37
CA VAL A 708 -24.11 9.82 6.87
C VAL A 708 -25.42 9.91 7.66
N HIS A 709 -25.91 11.14 7.81
CA HIS A 709 -27.19 11.46 8.44
C HIS A 709 -28.23 11.91 7.40
N ALA A 710 -29.51 11.94 7.80
CA ALA A 710 -30.55 12.52 6.96
C ALA A 710 -30.30 14.03 6.79
N GLY A 711 -30.34 14.51 5.55
CA GLY A 711 -30.04 15.89 5.17
C GLY A 711 -28.59 16.14 4.72
N ASP A 712 -27.69 15.16 4.85
CA ASP A 712 -26.32 15.31 4.37
C ASP A 712 -26.27 15.28 2.84
N TYR A 713 -25.46 16.16 2.23
CA TYR A 713 -25.17 16.10 0.80
C TYR A 713 -24.00 15.14 0.54
N VAL A 714 -24.24 14.09 -0.24
CA VAL A 714 -23.23 13.09 -0.61
C VAL A 714 -22.94 13.16 -2.10
N ARG A 715 -21.69 12.84 -2.45
CA ARG A 715 -21.27 12.67 -3.83
C ARG A 715 -21.28 11.20 -4.24
N ALA A 716 -21.48 10.91 -5.51
CA ALA A 716 -21.34 9.59 -6.09
C ALA A 716 -19.96 9.00 -5.74
N GLY A 717 -19.96 7.77 -5.21
CA GLY A 717 -18.77 7.09 -4.69
C GLY A 717 -18.47 7.35 -3.21
N HIS A 718 -19.18 8.24 -2.51
CA HIS A 718 -19.00 8.43 -1.06
C HIS A 718 -19.52 7.20 -0.29
N SER A 719 -18.70 6.69 0.65
CA SER A 719 -19.08 5.62 1.58
C SER A 719 -20.20 6.06 2.55
N LEU A 720 -21.36 5.42 2.46
CA LEU A 720 -22.52 5.65 3.33
C LEU A 720 -22.38 4.91 4.67
N THR A 721 -21.68 3.78 4.66
CA THR A 721 -21.46 2.93 5.84
C THR A 721 -19.97 2.73 6.10
N ASP A 722 -19.62 2.27 7.29
CA ASP A 722 -18.27 1.77 7.57
C ASP A 722 -18.01 0.42 6.87
N GLY A 723 -16.74 0.18 6.54
CA GLY A 723 -16.25 -1.05 5.93
C GLY A 723 -15.35 -0.85 4.70
N PRO A 724 -14.67 -1.92 4.24
CA PRO A 724 -13.91 -1.91 2.99
C PRO A 724 -14.81 -1.72 1.77
N LEU A 725 -14.34 -0.93 0.81
CA LEU A 725 -15.06 -0.68 -0.45
C LEU A 725 -14.94 -1.89 -1.40
N VAL A 726 -15.99 -2.11 -2.19
CA VAL A 726 -16.03 -3.16 -3.23
C VAL A 726 -15.48 -2.60 -4.54
N PRO A 727 -14.39 -3.16 -5.10
CA PRO A 727 -13.81 -2.67 -6.35
C PRO A 727 -14.78 -2.63 -7.54
N HIS A 728 -15.68 -3.60 -7.64
CA HIS A 728 -16.67 -3.68 -8.73
C HIS A 728 -17.69 -2.52 -8.69
N ASP A 729 -18.08 -2.07 -7.49
CA ASP A 729 -19.01 -0.96 -7.35
C ASP A 729 -18.31 0.37 -7.64
N ILE A 730 -17.02 0.51 -7.27
CA ILE A 730 -16.19 1.67 -7.64
C ILE A 730 -16.08 1.78 -9.17
N LEU A 731 -15.80 0.68 -9.87
CA LEU A 731 -15.70 0.70 -11.35
C LEU A 731 -17.02 1.13 -11.99
N ARG A 732 -18.16 0.67 -11.47
CA ARG A 732 -19.50 1.00 -12.01
C ARG A 732 -19.85 2.48 -11.82
N ILE A 733 -19.46 3.07 -10.68
CA ILE A 733 -19.93 4.41 -10.26
C ILE A 733 -18.89 5.49 -10.57
N SER A 734 -17.64 5.27 -10.16
CA SER A 734 -16.57 6.27 -10.25
C SER A 734 -15.64 6.08 -11.45
N GLY A 735 -15.80 4.99 -12.21
CA GLY A 735 -15.04 4.72 -13.43
C GLY A 735 -13.70 3.99 -13.22
N GLU A 736 -12.95 3.83 -14.32
CA GLU A 736 -11.70 3.06 -14.36
C GLU A 736 -10.58 3.70 -13.51
N GLU A 737 -10.40 5.02 -13.59
CA GLU A 737 -9.31 5.72 -12.89
C GLU A 737 -9.44 5.59 -11.37
N ALA A 738 -10.66 5.76 -10.84
CA ALA A 738 -10.94 5.66 -9.42
C ALA A 738 -10.69 4.25 -8.86
N VAL A 739 -11.09 3.19 -9.58
CA VAL A 739 -10.83 1.81 -9.14
C VAL A 739 -9.36 1.47 -9.22
N GLN A 740 -8.65 1.95 -10.24
CA GLN A 740 -7.21 1.75 -10.39
C GLN A 740 -6.44 2.39 -9.23
N GLU A 741 -6.73 3.65 -8.91
CA GLU A 741 -6.10 4.36 -7.80
C GLU A 741 -6.40 3.67 -6.46
N TYR A 742 -7.66 3.24 -6.24
CA TYR A 742 -8.04 2.48 -5.05
C TYR A 742 -7.23 1.19 -4.89
N LEU A 743 -7.14 0.37 -5.94
CA LEU A 743 -6.40 -0.90 -5.89
C LEU A 743 -4.92 -0.69 -5.60
N VAL A 744 -4.28 0.26 -6.29
CA VAL A 744 -2.86 0.58 -6.08
C VAL A 744 -2.62 1.07 -4.64
N ARG A 745 -3.48 1.96 -4.14
CA ARG A 745 -3.38 2.51 -2.78
C ARG A 745 -3.53 1.42 -1.72
N GLU A 746 -4.55 0.58 -1.81
CA GLU A 746 -4.80 -0.47 -0.82
C GLU A 746 -3.68 -1.51 -0.78
N ILE A 747 -3.19 -1.96 -1.95
CA ILE A 747 -2.06 -2.90 -2.00
C ILE A 747 -0.81 -2.25 -1.42
N GLN A 748 -0.50 -1.00 -1.80
CA GLN A 748 0.66 -0.30 -1.26
C GLN A 748 0.59 -0.09 0.25
N ASN A 749 -0.58 0.22 0.80
CA ASN A 749 -0.76 0.38 2.24
C ASN A 749 -0.38 -0.88 3.00
N VAL A 750 -0.66 -2.07 2.45
CA VAL A 750 -0.28 -3.35 3.06
C VAL A 750 1.24 -3.55 3.04
N TYR A 751 1.93 -3.26 1.93
CA TYR A 751 3.39 -3.38 1.87
C TYR A 751 4.10 -2.32 2.74
N ARG A 752 3.58 -1.10 2.74
CA ARG A 752 4.11 0.03 3.53
C ARG A 752 3.93 -0.17 5.03
N SER A 753 2.81 -0.75 5.48
CA SER A 753 2.63 -1.08 6.90
C SER A 753 3.72 -2.01 7.42
N GLN A 754 4.30 -2.84 6.55
CA GLN A 754 5.41 -3.74 6.84
C GLN A 754 6.80 -3.17 6.48
N ARG A 755 6.87 -1.86 6.18
CA ARG A 755 8.09 -1.13 5.80
C ARG A 755 8.78 -1.70 4.56
N VAL A 756 8.02 -2.33 3.67
CA VAL A 756 8.52 -2.79 2.37
C VAL A 756 8.18 -1.73 1.33
N LYS A 757 9.20 -1.22 0.66
CA LYS A 757 9.06 -0.21 -0.40
C LYS A 757 8.94 -0.92 -1.75
N ILE A 758 7.80 -0.76 -2.41
CA ILE A 758 7.57 -1.20 -3.80
C ILE A 758 7.24 0.04 -4.62
N ASN A 759 7.71 0.12 -5.86
CA ASN A 759 7.32 1.21 -6.76
C ASN A 759 5.94 0.94 -7.35
N ASP A 760 5.07 1.95 -7.37
CA ASP A 760 3.70 1.86 -7.86
C ASP A 760 3.61 1.26 -9.29
N LYS A 761 4.64 1.47 -10.15
CA LYS A 761 4.64 1.00 -11.54
C LYS A 761 4.43 -0.51 -11.69
N HIS A 762 4.91 -1.29 -10.72
CA HIS A 762 4.77 -2.74 -10.74
C HIS A 762 3.32 -3.16 -10.49
N ILE A 763 2.66 -2.51 -9.54
CA ILE A 763 1.25 -2.78 -9.20
C ILE A 763 0.34 -2.25 -10.31
N GLU A 764 0.65 -1.07 -10.86
CA GLU A 764 -0.03 -0.46 -12.01
C GLU A 764 -0.06 -1.40 -13.23
N ILE A 765 1.03 -2.13 -13.51
CA ILE A 765 1.04 -3.15 -14.58
C ILE A 765 0.02 -4.25 -14.30
N ILE A 766 -0.02 -4.81 -13.09
CA ILE A 766 -0.96 -5.89 -12.76
C ILE A 766 -2.41 -5.39 -12.84
N VAL A 767 -2.68 -4.22 -12.27
CA VAL A 767 -4.01 -3.58 -12.29
C VAL A 767 -4.46 -3.29 -13.74
N SER A 768 -3.54 -2.88 -14.62
CA SER A 768 -3.85 -2.70 -16.05
C SER A 768 -4.33 -4.01 -16.71
N GLN A 769 -3.74 -5.15 -16.33
CA GLN A 769 -4.15 -6.45 -16.85
C GLN A 769 -5.49 -6.93 -16.27
N MET A 770 -5.84 -6.54 -15.04
CA MET A 770 -7.13 -6.86 -14.42
C MET A 770 -8.32 -6.17 -15.13
N LEU A 771 -8.09 -5.02 -15.77
CA LEU A 771 -9.10 -4.22 -16.49
C LEU A 771 -8.99 -4.36 -18.03
N ARG A 772 -8.24 -5.35 -18.51
CA ARG A 772 -7.96 -5.53 -19.94
C ARG A 772 -9.15 -6.04 -20.75
N LYS A 773 -10.17 -6.63 -20.11
CA LYS A 773 -11.34 -7.21 -20.79
C LYS A 773 -12.55 -6.29 -20.74
N VAL A 774 -13.31 -6.28 -21.82
CA VAL A 774 -14.60 -5.58 -21.93
C VAL A 774 -15.70 -6.59 -22.23
N ARG A 775 -16.90 -6.35 -21.68
CA ARG A 775 -18.12 -7.09 -22.02
C ARG A 775 -18.92 -6.27 -23.01
N ILE A 776 -19.28 -6.88 -24.15
CA ILE A 776 -20.09 -6.21 -25.17
C ILE A 776 -21.53 -6.08 -24.66
N GLU A 777 -22.07 -4.86 -24.69
CA GLU A 777 -23.47 -4.56 -24.33
C GLU A 777 -24.35 -4.57 -25.57
N SER A 778 -23.91 -3.89 -26.64
CA SER A 778 -24.58 -3.90 -27.94
C SER A 778 -23.56 -4.12 -29.05
N ALA A 779 -23.88 -5.03 -29.98
CA ALA A 779 -23.00 -5.38 -31.09
C ALA A 779 -22.96 -4.33 -32.22
N GLY A 780 -23.97 -3.46 -32.32
CA GLY A 780 -24.10 -2.53 -33.45
C GLY A 780 -24.05 -3.26 -34.81
N ASP A 781 -23.32 -2.70 -35.77
CA ASP A 781 -23.06 -3.31 -37.08
C ASP A 781 -21.79 -4.19 -37.11
N THR A 782 -21.26 -4.56 -35.95
CA THR A 782 -20.06 -5.41 -35.84
C THR A 782 -20.41 -6.90 -35.83
N LYS A 783 -19.41 -7.78 -36.04
CA LYS A 783 -19.58 -9.24 -35.94
C LYS A 783 -19.49 -9.77 -34.50
N LEU A 784 -19.55 -8.89 -33.50
CA LEU A 784 -19.37 -9.24 -32.10
C LEU A 784 -20.66 -9.79 -31.50
N LEU A 785 -20.53 -10.65 -30.49
CA LEU A 785 -21.68 -11.23 -29.79
C LEU A 785 -21.97 -10.44 -28.50
N GLU A 786 -23.22 -10.07 -28.28
CA GLU A 786 -23.66 -9.41 -27.05
C GLU A 786 -23.43 -10.31 -25.82
N GLY A 787 -22.98 -9.71 -24.72
CA GLY A 787 -22.60 -10.42 -23.49
C GLY A 787 -21.24 -11.14 -23.55
N SER A 788 -20.62 -11.29 -24.73
CA SER A 788 -19.30 -11.90 -24.85
C SER A 788 -18.19 -10.99 -24.31
N GLN A 789 -17.10 -11.62 -23.87
CA GLN A 789 -15.93 -10.94 -23.32
C GLN A 789 -14.80 -10.93 -24.35
N ILE A 790 -14.28 -9.75 -24.65
CA ILE A 790 -13.19 -9.56 -25.60
C ILE A 790 -12.11 -8.66 -24.99
N ASP A 791 -10.89 -8.72 -25.54
CA ASP A 791 -9.82 -7.79 -25.17
C ASP A 791 -10.18 -6.35 -25.57
N LYS A 792 -9.89 -5.39 -24.69
CA LYS A 792 -10.19 -3.96 -24.88
C LYS A 792 -9.56 -3.40 -26.16
N PHE A 793 -8.34 -3.81 -26.50
CA PHE A 793 -7.65 -3.33 -27.70
C PHE A 793 -8.22 -3.97 -28.98
N ALA A 794 -8.52 -5.28 -28.93
CA ALA A 794 -9.18 -5.96 -30.04
C ALA A 794 -10.56 -5.33 -30.32
N PHE A 795 -11.35 -5.04 -29.28
CA PHE A 795 -12.63 -4.35 -29.41
C PHE A 795 -12.50 -2.97 -30.06
N ARG A 796 -11.53 -2.17 -29.61
CA ARG A 796 -11.25 -0.85 -30.20
C ARG A 796 -10.81 -0.96 -31.67
N ALA A 797 -9.98 -1.95 -32.01
CA ALA A 797 -9.56 -2.20 -33.38
C ALA A 797 -10.76 -2.53 -34.29
N THR A 798 -11.63 -3.46 -33.86
CA THR A 798 -12.86 -3.82 -34.60
C THR A 798 -13.78 -2.61 -34.79
N ASN A 799 -13.97 -1.79 -33.76
CA ASN A 799 -14.77 -0.57 -33.89
C ASN A 799 -14.12 0.46 -34.83
N LYS A 800 -12.79 0.56 -34.86
CA LYS A 800 -12.05 1.44 -35.77
C LYS A 800 -12.17 0.99 -37.22
N GLU A 801 -12.13 -0.32 -37.47
CA GLU A 801 -12.39 -0.92 -38.77
C GLU A 801 -13.81 -0.59 -39.24
N VAL A 802 -14.81 -0.84 -38.39
CA VAL A 802 -16.22 -0.59 -38.72
C VAL A 802 -16.50 0.91 -38.90
N ALA A 803 -15.83 1.78 -38.14
CA ALA A 803 -15.93 3.23 -38.32
C ALA A 803 -15.44 3.72 -39.71
N SER A 804 -14.56 2.96 -40.36
CA SER A 804 -14.11 3.24 -41.74
C SER A 804 -15.04 2.67 -42.81
N CYS A 805 -16.06 1.91 -42.40
CA CYS A 805 -17.06 1.33 -43.26
C CYS A 805 -18.34 2.18 -43.32
N VAL A 806 -19.13 1.94 -44.36
CA VAL A 806 -20.45 2.52 -44.56
C VAL A 806 -21.46 1.38 -44.75
N LYS A 807 -22.68 1.59 -44.25
CA LYS A 807 -23.78 0.65 -44.40
C LYS A 807 -24.62 1.07 -45.60
N ILE A 808 -24.80 0.19 -46.57
CA ILE A 808 -25.61 0.48 -47.75
C ILE A 808 -27.09 0.45 -47.38
N VAL A 809 -27.82 1.52 -47.70
CA VAL A 809 -29.27 1.65 -47.47
C VAL A 809 -30.03 1.28 -48.75
N ASP A 810 -29.56 1.78 -49.90
CA ASP A 810 -30.10 1.41 -51.21
C ASP A 810 -28.92 1.14 -52.15
N PRO A 811 -28.77 -0.08 -52.68
CA PRO A 811 -27.67 -0.44 -53.57
C PRO A 811 -27.75 0.18 -54.96
N GLY A 812 -28.89 0.76 -55.38
CA GLY A 812 -29.02 1.35 -56.72
C GLY A 812 -28.69 0.34 -57.84
N ASP A 813 -27.82 0.73 -58.78
CA ASP A 813 -27.34 -0.14 -59.87
C ASP A 813 -25.96 -0.78 -59.57
N THR A 814 -25.44 -0.64 -58.35
CA THR A 814 -24.12 -1.18 -57.95
C THR A 814 -24.21 -2.65 -57.53
N ASN A 815 -23.06 -3.32 -57.41
CA ASN A 815 -22.97 -4.72 -56.97
C ASN A 815 -23.19 -4.94 -55.45
N PHE A 816 -23.59 -3.90 -54.72
CA PHE A 816 -23.79 -3.95 -53.28
C PHE A 816 -25.12 -4.62 -52.89
N ARG A 817 -25.17 -5.25 -51.71
CA ARG A 817 -26.42 -5.75 -51.11
C ARG A 817 -26.97 -4.74 -50.10
N GLU A 818 -28.29 -4.72 -49.95
CA GLU A 818 -28.97 -3.90 -48.95
C GLU A 818 -28.51 -4.31 -47.54
N ASN A 819 -28.19 -3.33 -46.68
CA ASN A 819 -27.60 -3.49 -45.33
C ASN A 819 -26.18 -4.07 -45.27
N GLU A 820 -25.49 -4.21 -46.40
CA GLU A 820 -24.09 -4.64 -46.42
C GLU A 820 -23.17 -3.54 -45.85
N VAL A 821 -22.17 -3.95 -45.08
CA VAL A 821 -21.16 -3.06 -44.50
C VAL A 821 -19.90 -3.16 -45.34
N VAL A 822 -19.55 -2.07 -46.02
CA VAL A 822 -18.42 -2.02 -46.96
C VAL A 822 -17.46 -0.89 -46.60
N SER A 823 -16.17 -1.05 -46.87
CA SER A 823 -15.20 0.02 -46.62
C SER A 823 -15.51 1.25 -47.47
N ARG A 824 -15.33 2.44 -46.91
CA ARG A 824 -15.61 3.71 -47.59
C ARG A 824 -14.87 3.85 -48.94
N ASP A 825 -13.62 3.42 -49.01
CA ASP A 825 -12.83 3.50 -50.25
C ASP A 825 -13.39 2.64 -51.38
N VAL A 826 -13.87 1.43 -51.06
CA VAL A 826 -14.52 0.53 -52.04
C VAL A 826 -15.86 1.09 -52.47
N PHE A 827 -16.63 1.66 -51.54
CA PHE A 827 -17.90 2.33 -51.83
C PHE A 827 -17.73 3.53 -52.77
N GLU A 828 -16.78 4.42 -52.46
CA GLU A 828 -16.50 5.62 -53.28
C GLU A 828 -15.97 5.24 -54.67
N ARG A 829 -15.10 4.22 -54.77
CA ARG A 829 -14.57 3.73 -56.05
C ARG A 829 -15.65 3.13 -56.94
N GLN A 830 -16.48 2.23 -56.41
CA GLN A 830 -17.54 1.62 -57.20
C GLN A 830 -18.60 2.65 -57.59
N ASN A 831 -19.00 3.54 -56.68
CA ASN A 831 -19.93 4.61 -57.06
C ASN A 831 -19.35 5.52 -58.15
N ALA A 832 -18.06 5.85 -58.12
CA ALA A 832 -17.43 6.65 -59.18
C ALA A 832 -17.43 5.93 -60.54
N GLU A 833 -17.19 4.61 -60.57
CA GLU A 833 -17.25 3.80 -61.80
C GLU A 833 -18.67 3.77 -62.38
N PHE A 834 -19.69 3.57 -61.55
CA PHE A 834 -21.08 3.50 -62.01
C PHE A 834 -21.66 4.88 -62.37
N ILE A 835 -21.24 5.96 -61.70
CA ILE A 835 -21.57 7.34 -62.10
C ILE A 835 -20.95 7.67 -63.47
N ALA A 836 -19.70 7.27 -63.72
CA ALA A 836 -19.06 7.45 -65.02
C ALA A 836 -19.75 6.63 -66.13
N GLY A 837 -20.34 5.48 -65.77
CA GLY A 837 -21.16 4.65 -66.66
C GLY A 837 -22.61 5.11 -66.84
N GLY A 838 -23.06 6.18 -66.16
CA GLY A 838 -24.42 6.72 -66.26
C GLY A 838 -25.49 6.00 -65.41
N GLY A 839 -25.09 5.15 -64.46
CA GLY A 839 -25.97 4.43 -63.54
C GLY A 839 -26.35 5.23 -62.28
N LYS A 840 -27.36 4.74 -61.53
CA LYS A 840 -27.76 5.34 -60.25
C LYS A 840 -26.78 4.96 -59.14
N PRO A 841 -26.25 5.93 -58.36
CA PRO A 841 -25.31 5.65 -57.28
C PRO A 841 -26.00 4.99 -56.07
N ALA A 842 -25.27 4.15 -55.35
CA ALA A 842 -25.72 3.57 -54.09
C ALA A 842 -25.75 4.62 -52.98
N THR A 843 -26.74 4.52 -52.07
CA THR A 843 -26.86 5.39 -50.89
C THR A 843 -26.41 4.67 -49.62
N CYS A 844 -25.79 5.42 -48.71
CA CYS A 844 -25.23 4.86 -47.48
C CYS A 844 -25.61 5.63 -46.21
N LYS A 845 -25.65 4.92 -45.08
CA LYS A 845 -25.73 5.44 -43.72
C LYS A 845 -24.40 5.18 -42.99
N LYS A 846 -24.09 5.99 -41.98
CA LYS A 846 -23.00 5.70 -41.05
C LYS A 846 -23.31 4.42 -40.26
N THR A 847 -22.30 3.58 -40.09
CA THR A 847 -22.37 2.34 -39.29
C THR A 847 -22.52 2.65 -37.81
N GLU A 848 -23.27 1.81 -37.11
CA GLU A 848 -23.45 1.86 -35.66
C GLU A 848 -22.33 1.06 -34.99
N LEU A 849 -21.59 1.72 -34.08
CA LEU A 849 -20.45 1.13 -33.38
C LEU A 849 -20.92 0.24 -32.23
N ALA A 850 -20.16 -0.82 -31.93
CA ALA A 850 -20.44 -1.64 -30.76
C ALA A 850 -20.18 -0.86 -29.47
N GLN A 851 -21.00 -1.11 -28.45
CA GLN A 851 -20.84 -0.58 -27.09
C GLN A 851 -20.41 -1.70 -26.15
N ALA A 852 -19.51 -1.39 -25.22
CA ALA A 852 -19.01 -2.35 -24.24
C ALA A 852 -18.68 -1.68 -22.92
N ALA A 853 -18.89 -2.42 -21.83
CA ALA A 853 -18.52 -2.02 -20.48
C ALA A 853 -17.25 -2.73 -20.02
N THR A 854 -16.30 -1.99 -19.45
CA THR A 854 -15.09 -2.55 -18.87
C THR A 854 -15.42 -3.50 -17.72
N GLN A 855 -14.69 -4.61 -17.63
CA GLN A 855 -14.88 -5.61 -16.58
C GLN A 855 -13.61 -5.71 -15.73
N LEU A 856 -13.78 -5.64 -14.42
CA LEU A 856 -12.72 -5.96 -13.46
C LEU A 856 -12.68 -7.48 -13.26
N LEU A 857 -11.56 -8.11 -13.60
CA LEU A 857 -11.34 -9.54 -13.37
C LEU A 857 -10.24 -9.75 -12.32
N GLY A 858 -10.44 -10.74 -11.45
CA GLY A 858 -9.36 -11.22 -10.59
C GLY A 858 -8.24 -11.86 -11.39
N ILE A 859 -7.01 -11.82 -10.88
CA ILE A 859 -5.81 -12.30 -11.59
C ILE A 859 -5.94 -13.75 -12.08
N THR A 860 -6.55 -14.66 -11.31
CA THR A 860 -6.72 -16.06 -11.74
C THR A 860 -7.61 -16.16 -12.97
N LYS A 861 -8.74 -15.43 -12.97
CA LYS A 861 -9.69 -15.45 -14.08
C LYS A 861 -9.12 -14.75 -15.32
N ALA A 862 -8.36 -13.66 -15.13
CA ALA A 862 -7.67 -12.97 -16.21
C ALA A 862 -6.61 -13.87 -16.89
N ALA A 863 -5.86 -14.67 -16.12
CA ALA A 863 -4.86 -15.60 -16.65
C ALA A 863 -5.47 -16.74 -17.48
N VAL A 864 -6.57 -17.35 -17.02
CA VAL A 864 -7.26 -18.43 -17.75
C VAL A 864 -7.86 -17.94 -19.07
N GLN A 865 -8.32 -16.67 -19.11
CA GLN A 865 -8.88 -16.03 -20.31
C GLN A 865 -7.84 -15.35 -21.20
N SER A 866 -6.58 -15.82 -21.15
CA SER A 866 -5.52 -15.40 -22.07
C SER A 866 -5.89 -15.68 -23.53
N SER A 867 -5.32 -14.92 -24.46
CA SER A 867 -5.48 -15.16 -25.90
C SER A 867 -4.80 -16.45 -26.35
N SER A 868 -3.65 -16.81 -25.75
CA SER A 868 -2.98 -18.07 -26.00
C SER A 868 -3.60 -19.19 -25.18
N PHE A 869 -4.17 -20.18 -25.85
CA PHE A 869 -4.71 -21.37 -25.18
C PHE A 869 -3.58 -22.28 -24.67
N ILE A 870 -2.41 -22.30 -25.33
CA ILE A 870 -1.22 -23.05 -24.87
C ILE A 870 -0.76 -22.50 -23.52
N SER A 871 -0.66 -21.18 -23.42
CA SER A 871 -0.33 -20.52 -22.17
C SER A 871 -1.39 -20.77 -21.09
N ALA A 872 -2.68 -20.62 -21.41
CA ALA A 872 -3.75 -20.84 -20.44
C ALA A 872 -3.80 -22.29 -19.93
N ALA A 873 -3.61 -23.27 -20.82
CA ALA A 873 -3.64 -24.70 -20.49
C ALA A 873 -2.52 -25.12 -19.53
N SER A 874 -1.38 -24.43 -19.57
CA SER A 874 -0.24 -24.67 -18.67
C SER A 874 -0.42 -24.07 -17.25
N PHE A 875 -1.45 -23.25 -17.04
CA PHE A 875 -1.72 -22.62 -15.75
C PHE A 875 -2.63 -23.51 -14.87
N GLN A 876 -3.93 -23.59 -15.23
CA GLN A 876 -4.98 -24.30 -14.50
C GLN A 876 -6.11 -24.74 -15.46
N GLU A 877 -6.93 -25.69 -15.02
CA GLU A 877 -8.11 -26.17 -15.77
C GLU A 877 -7.78 -26.65 -17.19
N THR A 878 -6.64 -27.32 -17.37
CA THR A 878 -6.09 -27.75 -18.68
C THR A 878 -7.14 -28.41 -19.58
N THR A 879 -7.90 -29.37 -19.04
CA THR A 879 -8.95 -30.10 -19.79
C THR A 879 -10.00 -29.15 -20.35
N LYS A 880 -10.48 -28.19 -19.55
CA LYS A 880 -11.51 -27.24 -19.95
C LYS A 880 -10.98 -26.27 -21.01
N VAL A 881 -9.78 -25.71 -20.81
CA VAL A 881 -9.14 -24.79 -21.76
C VAL A 881 -8.93 -25.45 -23.12
N LEU A 882 -8.42 -26.69 -23.14
CA LEU A 882 -8.19 -27.41 -24.40
C LEU A 882 -9.49 -27.81 -25.08
N THR A 883 -10.53 -28.17 -24.33
CA THR A 883 -11.85 -28.50 -24.88
C THR A 883 -12.50 -27.27 -25.52
N GLU A 884 -12.48 -26.12 -24.83
CA GLU A 884 -12.99 -24.86 -25.37
C GLU A 884 -12.20 -24.41 -26.62
N ALA A 885 -10.88 -24.57 -26.60
CA ALA A 885 -10.03 -24.25 -27.75
C ALA A 885 -10.30 -25.17 -28.94
N ALA A 886 -10.51 -26.46 -28.71
CA ALA A 886 -10.84 -27.45 -29.75
C ALA A 886 -12.23 -27.20 -30.35
N LEU A 887 -13.25 -26.94 -29.52
CA LEU A 887 -14.61 -26.62 -29.97
C LEU A 887 -14.65 -25.33 -30.80
N ALA A 888 -13.87 -24.32 -30.41
CA ALA A 888 -13.79 -23.05 -31.12
C ALA A 888 -12.80 -23.05 -32.30
N GLY A 889 -12.06 -24.14 -32.53
CA GLY A 889 -11.03 -24.20 -33.58
C GLY A 889 -9.94 -23.11 -33.43
N LYS A 890 -9.57 -22.76 -32.20
CA LYS A 890 -8.64 -21.64 -31.94
C LYS A 890 -7.25 -21.90 -32.52
N THR A 891 -6.67 -20.87 -33.11
CA THR A 891 -5.27 -20.83 -33.56
C THR A 891 -4.45 -19.97 -32.62
N ASP A 892 -3.23 -20.41 -32.32
CA ASP A 892 -2.29 -19.68 -31.47
C ASP A 892 -1.18 -19.08 -32.33
N HIS A 893 -0.91 -17.78 -32.16
CA HIS A 893 0.05 -17.02 -32.94
C HIS A 893 1.42 -16.84 -32.27
N LEU A 894 1.64 -17.47 -31.10
CA LEU A 894 2.93 -17.51 -30.41
C LEU A 894 3.51 -16.12 -30.09
N ILE A 895 2.65 -15.20 -29.64
CA ILE A 895 3.01 -13.80 -29.32
C ILE A 895 3.59 -13.67 -27.90
N GLY A 896 3.19 -14.55 -26.99
CA GLY A 896 3.55 -14.55 -25.58
C GLY A 896 4.87 -15.24 -25.26
N LEU A 897 5.31 -15.12 -24.00
CA LEU A 897 6.56 -15.75 -23.55
C LEU A 897 6.40 -17.27 -23.38
N LYS A 898 5.33 -17.72 -22.73
CA LYS A 898 5.18 -19.09 -22.22
C LYS A 898 5.02 -20.13 -23.32
N GLU A 899 4.19 -19.83 -24.32
CA GLU A 899 4.03 -20.66 -25.52
C GLU A 899 5.36 -20.89 -26.26
N ASN A 900 6.18 -19.85 -26.42
CA ASN A 900 7.49 -19.97 -27.05
C ASN A 900 8.47 -20.79 -26.18
N VAL A 901 8.42 -20.64 -24.84
CA VAL A 901 9.21 -21.49 -23.94
C VAL A 901 8.78 -22.96 -24.04
N ILE A 902 7.48 -23.25 -24.06
CA ILE A 902 6.94 -24.61 -24.14
C ILE A 902 7.35 -25.29 -25.45
N LEU A 903 7.36 -24.55 -26.55
CA LEU A 903 7.75 -25.06 -27.88
C LEU A 903 9.26 -25.04 -28.14
N GLY A 904 10.06 -24.47 -27.23
CA GLY A 904 11.52 -24.36 -27.39
C GLY A 904 11.97 -23.28 -28.39
N HIS A 905 11.13 -22.28 -28.65
CA HIS A 905 11.47 -21.11 -29.45
C HIS A 905 12.16 -20.02 -28.61
N LEU A 906 12.82 -19.07 -29.29
CA LEU A 906 13.31 -17.85 -28.63
C LEU A 906 12.11 -17.06 -28.10
N VAL A 907 12.22 -16.50 -26.90
CA VAL A 907 11.13 -15.69 -26.35
C VAL A 907 11.05 -14.31 -27.03
N PRO A 908 9.86 -13.73 -27.22
CA PRO A 908 9.66 -12.40 -27.81
C PRO A 908 9.98 -11.25 -26.82
N ALA A 909 11.07 -11.41 -26.05
CA ALA A 909 11.60 -10.42 -25.12
C ALA A 909 13.13 -10.50 -25.08
N GLY A 910 13.77 -9.45 -24.57
CA GLY A 910 15.23 -9.33 -24.48
C GLY A 910 15.89 -9.53 -25.84
N THR A 911 16.83 -10.48 -25.90
CA THR A 911 17.59 -10.79 -27.13
C THR A 911 16.74 -11.36 -28.26
N GLY A 912 15.60 -12.00 -27.96
CA GLY A 912 14.70 -12.52 -28.98
C GLY A 912 13.79 -11.46 -29.59
N PHE A 913 13.58 -10.33 -28.93
CA PHE A 913 12.63 -9.29 -29.34
C PHE A 913 12.87 -8.78 -30.77
N SER A 914 14.13 -8.47 -31.12
CA SER A 914 14.47 -7.99 -32.47
C SER A 914 14.18 -9.00 -33.57
N THR A 915 14.29 -10.30 -33.29
CA THR A 915 13.98 -11.35 -34.26
C THR A 915 12.49 -11.37 -34.60
N TYR A 916 11.62 -11.17 -33.61
CA TYR A 916 10.17 -11.11 -33.81
C TYR A 916 9.74 -9.80 -34.49
N GLN A 917 10.35 -8.67 -34.13
CA GLN A 917 10.04 -7.37 -34.76
C GLN A 917 10.48 -7.33 -36.23
N ASN A 918 11.64 -7.93 -36.54
CA ASN A 918 12.17 -8.00 -37.90
C ASN A 918 11.64 -9.20 -38.70
N ALA A 919 10.79 -10.03 -38.11
CA ALA A 919 10.16 -11.16 -38.80
C ALA A 919 9.21 -10.62 -39.87
N GLN A 920 9.73 -10.41 -41.08
CA GLN A 920 8.91 -10.07 -42.24
C GLN A 920 8.10 -11.29 -42.66
N TRP A 921 6.81 -11.09 -42.84
CA TRP A 921 5.91 -12.08 -43.42
C TRP A 921 6.36 -12.39 -44.84
N ARG A 922 7.03 -13.53 -45.05
CA ARG A 922 7.19 -14.11 -46.39
C ARG A 922 5.86 -14.73 -46.78
N TYR A 923 5.00 -13.94 -47.43
CA TYR A 923 3.79 -14.46 -48.05
C TYR A 923 4.15 -15.47 -49.15
N ARG A 924 4.07 -16.76 -48.83
CA ARG A 924 4.18 -17.83 -49.82
C ARG A 924 2.80 -17.98 -50.46
N GLN A 925 2.60 -17.39 -51.64
CA GLN A 925 1.35 -17.48 -52.40
C GLN A 925 0.83 -18.93 -52.51
N GLU A 926 1.72 -19.89 -52.74
CA GLU A 926 1.37 -21.32 -52.85
C GLU A 926 0.74 -21.90 -51.57
N ALA A 927 1.14 -21.43 -50.38
CA ALA A 927 0.58 -21.91 -49.11
C ALA A 927 -0.81 -21.33 -48.83
N ALA A 928 -1.04 -20.07 -49.23
CA ALA A 928 -2.35 -19.42 -49.12
C ALA A 928 -3.37 -20.02 -50.11
N GLU A 929 -2.95 -20.31 -51.34
CA GLU A 929 -3.78 -21.01 -52.32
C GLU A 929 -4.11 -22.45 -51.89
N ALA A 930 -3.16 -23.16 -51.26
CA ALA A 930 -3.40 -24.50 -50.71
C ALA A 930 -4.38 -24.50 -49.53
N LEU A 931 -4.36 -23.46 -48.68
CA LEU A 931 -5.31 -23.28 -47.57
C LEU A 931 -6.72 -22.93 -48.08
N SER A 932 -6.82 -22.03 -49.06
CA SER A 932 -8.09 -21.68 -49.72
C SER A 932 -8.73 -22.88 -50.43
N ARG A 933 -7.91 -23.76 -51.05
CA ARG A 933 -8.36 -25.07 -51.58
C ARG A 933 -8.80 -26.08 -50.51
N LYS A 934 -8.28 -25.97 -49.28
CA LYS A 934 -8.66 -26.84 -48.16
C LYS A 934 -9.98 -26.41 -47.52
N GLU A 935 -10.20 -25.11 -47.34
CA GLU A 935 -11.46 -24.58 -46.78
C GLU A 935 -12.66 -24.86 -47.68
N SER A 936 -12.48 -24.76 -49.00
CA SER A 936 -13.48 -25.16 -50.00
C SER A 936 -13.86 -26.64 -49.89
N HIS A 937 -12.89 -27.54 -49.70
CA HIS A 937 -13.16 -28.97 -49.51
C HIS A 937 -13.77 -29.35 -48.15
N VAL A 938 -13.55 -28.56 -47.09
CA VAL A 938 -14.18 -28.80 -45.78
C VAL A 938 -15.65 -28.38 -45.81
N ALA A 939 -15.97 -27.25 -46.46
CA ALA A 939 -17.36 -26.81 -46.66
C ALA A 939 -18.17 -27.78 -47.54
N GLU A 940 -17.56 -28.38 -48.56
CA GLU A 940 -18.18 -29.44 -49.37
C GLU A 940 -18.48 -30.70 -48.53
N ARG A 941 -17.58 -31.09 -47.61
CA ARG A 941 -17.77 -32.27 -46.75
C ARG A 941 -18.85 -32.09 -45.66
N THR A 942 -19.05 -30.87 -45.16
CA THR A 942 -20.13 -30.59 -44.20
C THR A 942 -21.52 -30.59 -44.85
N PHE A 943 -21.63 -30.27 -46.15
CA PHE A 943 -22.90 -30.35 -46.87
C PHE A 943 -23.30 -31.78 -47.25
N THR A 944 -22.34 -32.66 -47.57
CA THR A 944 -22.65 -34.06 -47.95
C THR A 944 -23.31 -34.90 -46.84
N LEU A 945 -23.16 -34.53 -45.57
CA LEU A 945 -23.76 -35.26 -44.45
C LEU A 945 -25.28 -35.03 -44.29
N LEU A 946 -25.83 -33.97 -44.90
CA LEU A 946 -27.26 -33.65 -44.87
C LEU A 946 -28.04 -34.28 -46.04
N ASP A 947 -27.36 -34.62 -47.13
CA ASP A 947 -27.98 -35.19 -48.34
C ASP A 947 -28.12 -36.73 -48.30
N ASP A 948 -27.46 -37.40 -47.34
CA ASP A 948 -27.49 -38.86 -47.16
C ASP A 948 -28.62 -39.36 -46.22
N ILE A 949 -29.67 -38.55 -45.98
CA ILE A 949 -30.87 -38.99 -45.27
C ILE A 949 -31.86 -39.58 -46.30
N PRO A 950 -32.14 -40.89 -46.31
CA PRO A 950 -33.09 -41.46 -47.25
C PRO A 950 -34.51 -40.97 -46.94
N GLU A 951 -35.22 -40.48 -47.96
CA GLU A 951 -36.60 -39.95 -47.92
C GLU A 951 -37.71 -41.01 -47.60
N SER A 952 -37.38 -42.12 -46.95
CA SER A 952 -38.36 -43.17 -46.66
C SER A 952 -38.17 -43.80 -45.28
N VAL A 953 -38.52 -43.06 -44.22
CA VAL A 953 -38.96 -43.69 -42.96
C VAL A 953 -40.13 -42.88 -42.40
N SER A 954 -41.33 -43.44 -42.54
CA SER A 954 -42.56 -42.96 -41.93
C SER A 954 -42.45 -42.99 -40.40
N LEU A 955 -42.78 -41.87 -39.75
CA LEU A 955 -43.03 -41.76 -38.32
C LEU A 955 -44.14 -42.74 -37.90
N GLY A 956 -43.78 -43.75 -37.12
CA GLY A 956 -44.69 -44.65 -36.42
C GLY A 956 -44.28 -44.75 -34.95
N ALA A 957 -45.23 -44.44 -34.08
CA ALA A 957 -45.12 -44.61 -32.64
C ALA A 957 -44.93 -46.08 -32.28
N ASP A 958 -43.95 -46.38 -31.45
CA ASP A 958 -43.83 -47.49 -30.49
C ASP A 958 -42.34 -47.80 -30.30
N PHE A 959 -41.79 -47.55 -29.10
CA PHE A 959 -40.65 -48.24 -28.48
C PHE A 959 -40.22 -47.46 -27.21
N TYR A 960 -41.11 -47.44 -26.21
CA TYR A 960 -40.69 -47.38 -24.82
C TYR A 960 -40.51 -48.83 -24.35
N ASN A 961 -39.43 -49.10 -23.61
CA ASN A 961 -38.95 -50.38 -23.06
C ASN A 961 -38.10 -51.24 -23.99
N GLU A 962 -36.77 -51.20 -23.80
CA GLU A 962 -35.97 -52.34 -23.32
C GLU A 962 -34.48 -51.94 -23.23
N ALA A 963 -33.71 -52.68 -22.43
CA ALA A 963 -32.25 -52.59 -22.22
C ALA A 963 -31.73 -51.68 -21.08
N SER A 964 -32.16 -52.00 -19.86
CA SER A 964 -31.23 -52.23 -18.73
C SER A 964 -30.44 -53.54 -18.94
N HIS A 965 -29.22 -53.61 -18.38
CA HIS A 965 -28.29 -54.76 -18.30
C HIS A 965 -27.27 -54.96 -19.45
N ASP A 966 -25.99 -54.62 -19.20
CA ASP A 966 -24.93 -55.61 -18.87
C ASP A 966 -23.52 -54.96 -18.90
N PHE A 967 -22.87 -54.93 -17.73
CA PHE A 967 -21.42 -54.74 -17.57
C PHE A 967 -20.84 -56.04 -17.01
N PRO A 968 -19.74 -56.59 -17.55
CA PRO A 968 -19.10 -57.77 -16.96
C PRO A 968 -18.13 -57.38 -15.83
N GLU A 969 -18.30 -58.03 -14.68
CA GLU A 969 -17.37 -58.08 -13.55
C GLU A 969 -16.19 -59.02 -13.83
N SER A 970 -15.02 -58.72 -13.24
CA SER A 970 -14.10 -59.74 -12.75
C SER A 970 -13.21 -59.19 -11.61
N ASP A 971 -13.52 -59.67 -10.41
CA ASP A 971 -12.66 -60.15 -9.32
C ASP A 971 -11.75 -59.19 -8.53
N ASN A 972 -12.20 -58.92 -7.30
CA ASN A 972 -11.40 -58.64 -6.11
C ASN A 972 -10.95 -59.95 -5.46
N ASP A 973 -9.70 -60.00 -5.00
CA ASP A 973 -9.33 -60.75 -3.81
C ASP A 973 -8.43 -59.89 -2.91
N MET A 974 -8.74 -59.96 -1.61
CA MET A 974 -8.10 -59.32 -0.45
C MET A 974 -6.64 -59.71 -0.28
N ASP A 975 -5.86 -58.84 0.38
CA ASP A 975 -5.17 -59.22 1.62
C ASP A 975 -4.78 -57.97 2.45
N ASP A 976 -5.16 -58.01 3.72
CA ASP A 976 -4.81 -57.13 4.83
C ASP A 976 -3.29 -57.06 5.08
N TYR A 977 -2.79 -55.96 5.68
CA TYR A 977 -1.84 -56.06 6.80
C TYR A 977 -1.76 -54.75 7.62
N ASP A 978 -1.96 -54.94 8.92
CA ASP A 978 -1.82 -54.03 10.05
C ASP A 978 -0.42 -53.40 10.19
N VAL A 979 -0.38 -52.20 10.81
CA VAL A 979 0.83 -51.62 11.40
C VAL A 979 0.67 -51.67 12.91
N ASP A 980 1.43 -52.55 13.54
CA ASP A 980 1.60 -52.66 14.99
C ASP A 980 2.62 -51.63 15.52
N ASP A 981 2.30 -51.11 16.70
CA ASP A 981 3.21 -50.43 17.63
C ASP A 981 4.33 -51.38 18.10
N SER A 982 5.58 -50.91 18.15
CA SER A 982 6.50 -51.12 19.29
C SER A 982 7.84 -50.38 19.12
N ASP A 983 8.35 -49.96 20.28
CA ASP A 983 9.50 -49.12 20.61
C ASP A 983 10.86 -49.45 19.95
N ASP A 984 11.61 -48.39 19.58
CA ASP A 984 13.00 -48.12 20.03
C ASP A 984 13.42 -46.66 19.73
#